data_AF-A0A372LJ13-F1
#
_entry.id   AF-A0A372LJ13-F1
#
_cell.length_a   1.000
_cell.length_b   1.000
_cell.length_c   1.000
_cell.angle_alpha   90.00
_cell.angle_beta   90.00
_cell.angle_gamma   90.00
#
_symmetry.space_group_name_H-M   'P 1'
#
loop_
_entity.id
_entity.type
_entity.pdbx_description
1 polymer ?
#
loop_
_entity_poly.entity_id
_entity_poly.type
_entity_poly.pdbx_seq_one_letter_code
_entity_poly.pdbx_strand_id
1 'polypeptide(L)'
;MEVDILSGDEKAEDKQLIKLLLKRLAENKNELRTLSTNNPNWITKVNDAGIYVENETSREKFTKGEKKNPFSFITYDFLLTAWEEFIKVRSASTKDFIETKGSSSFIMGFFHELPFVETELKDNNYFIKLKEFTTDRLPESTLKQTLKLLTEIINEELDPKTISQKFKEDSIKRLKLRARQGLKILGFLSEEYKIQQQILNEYIDTRNTDVFLSKRMLRHPYLKITYQLLSLLTGIGKAEKVNLLTEIGMVLVRNSLGSNLMVHSVAQNRTRNILNWFKEIGLVDEEWNVLDNKFDGRYTLTPSASLVREEQIKITIFDLVNHINQYIANKGFFYRKEEVINLFLSLKTKPFVIISGISGTGKTKIVQWFAESVGATEKNGQFTLIPVRPDWSDSSDLLGYVDIKGDFKKGKLTEVILNARENENLPYFVLLDEMNLARVEYYFSDLLSVMESRKWDEGEMVSSTLLSEKTAGKKIILPNNLYIIGTVNMDETTHPFSKKVLDRANTIEFNRVELGNLSFLQELDEIEPVKVNQELFASKYLHLKDAYKSNEQLIKTITDELILINNALQRINAHIGYRVRDEICFYLSYNEESQLMPFEQALDHCILQKILPRIAGSDGRVETLLKELFSLFTRMEYVEELDVQYDFKNAPYPASAAKVVEMLRRLQEDGFTSFWIS
;
A
#
# COMPACT_ATOMS: atom_id res chain seq x y z
N MET A 1 -33.76 15.37 -25.85
CA MET A 1 -33.64 16.16 -27.09
C MET A 1 -33.56 17.61 -26.66
N GLU A 2 -32.34 18.08 -26.42
CA GLU A 2 -31.98 19.50 -26.33
C GLU A 2 -30.47 19.49 -26.62
N VAL A 3 -30.16 19.67 -27.90
CA VAL A 3 -28.79 19.90 -28.39
C VAL A 3 -28.64 21.40 -28.34
N ASP A 4 -27.84 21.91 -27.42
CA ASP A 4 -27.43 23.31 -27.45
C ASP A 4 -26.73 23.57 -28.79
N ILE A 5 -27.36 24.41 -29.62
CA ILE A 5 -26.86 24.83 -30.91
C ILE A 5 -25.83 25.92 -30.65
N LEU A 6 -24.57 25.53 -30.42
CA LEU A 6 -23.42 26.44 -30.51
C LEU A 6 -23.36 27.02 -31.93
N SER A 7 -23.06 28.32 -32.03
CA SER A 7 -22.93 29.05 -33.29
C SER A 7 -21.81 28.45 -34.16
N GLY A 8 -21.89 28.65 -35.49
CA GLY A 8 -20.93 28.05 -36.43
C GLY A 8 -19.47 28.48 -36.22
N ASP A 9 -19.27 29.69 -35.68
CA ASP A 9 -17.94 30.25 -35.41
C ASP A 9 -17.32 29.70 -34.11
N GLU A 10 -18.11 29.49 -33.04
CA GLU A 10 -17.63 28.89 -31.77
C GLU A 10 -17.11 27.47 -31.97
N LYS A 11 -17.84 26.64 -32.75
CA LYS A 11 -17.40 25.27 -33.05
C LYS A 11 -16.09 25.21 -33.85
N ALA A 12 -15.78 26.23 -34.64
CA ALA A 12 -14.53 26.29 -35.41
C ALA A 12 -13.34 26.64 -34.50
N GLU A 13 -13.54 27.54 -33.54
CA GLU A 13 -12.54 27.94 -32.56
C GLU A 13 -12.20 26.79 -31.59
N ASP A 14 -13.21 26.03 -31.11
CA ASP A 14 -13.03 24.86 -30.25
C ASP A 14 -12.18 23.78 -30.93
N LYS A 15 -12.46 23.49 -32.21
CA LYS A 15 -11.69 22.53 -33.01
C LYS A 15 -10.23 22.96 -33.15
N GLN A 16 -9.97 24.26 -33.27
CA GLN A 16 -8.61 24.78 -33.37
C GLN A 16 -7.83 24.60 -32.06
N LEU A 17 -8.47 24.81 -30.91
CA LEU A 17 -7.87 24.60 -29.59
C LEU A 17 -7.58 23.11 -29.33
N ILE A 18 -8.51 22.21 -29.65
CA ILE A 18 -8.28 20.77 -29.52
C ILE A 18 -7.18 20.31 -30.48
N LYS A 19 -7.15 20.80 -31.72
CA LYS A 19 -6.06 20.54 -32.67
C LYS A 19 -4.71 20.92 -32.07
N LEU A 20 -4.62 22.08 -31.42
CA LEU A 20 -3.41 22.54 -30.76
C LEU A 20 -2.97 21.57 -29.64
N LEU A 21 -3.89 21.10 -28.81
CA LEU A 21 -3.60 20.11 -27.77
C LEU A 21 -3.06 18.80 -28.35
N LEU A 22 -3.74 18.25 -29.36
CA LEU A 22 -3.33 16.99 -30.01
C LEU A 22 -1.97 17.14 -30.70
N LYS A 23 -1.69 18.32 -31.28
CA LYS A 23 -0.37 18.64 -31.83
C LYS A 23 0.71 18.63 -30.75
N ARG A 24 0.51 19.33 -29.64
CA ARG A 24 1.47 19.36 -28.52
C ARG A 24 1.68 17.99 -27.89
N LEU A 25 0.63 17.17 -27.80
CA LEU A 25 0.77 15.80 -27.32
C LEU A 25 1.70 14.98 -28.23
N ALA A 26 1.50 15.07 -29.54
CA ALA A 26 2.33 14.37 -30.52
C ALA A 26 3.80 14.85 -30.52
N GLU A 27 4.05 16.14 -30.29
CA GLU A 27 5.41 16.69 -30.18
C GLU A 27 6.16 16.23 -28.92
N ASN A 28 5.44 15.89 -27.85
CA ASN A 28 6.02 15.45 -26.57
C ASN A 28 6.11 13.92 -26.42
N LYS A 29 5.49 13.14 -27.32
CA LYS A 29 5.37 11.67 -27.22
C LYS A 29 5.85 10.98 -28.50
N ASN A 30 7.11 10.57 -28.51
CA ASN A 30 7.75 9.95 -29.69
C ASN A 30 7.38 8.47 -29.87
N GLU A 31 6.91 7.80 -28.83
CA GLU A 31 6.46 6.40 -28.90
C GLU A 31 5.18 6.20 -28.09
N LEU A 32 4.24 5.46 -28.69
CA LEU A 32 2.91 5.16 -28.19
C LEU A 32 2.66 3.66 -28.30
N ARG A 33 1.97 3.07 -27.34
CA ARG A 33 1.64 1.64 -27.40
C ARG A 33 0.20 1.36 -27.68
N THR A 34 0.00 0.33 -28.50
CA THR A 34 -1.32 -0.22 -28.78
C THR A 34 -1.84 -0.90 -27.52
N LEU A 35 -3.01 -0.50 -27.02
CA LEU A 35 -3.52 -1.01 -25.74
C LEU A 35 -3.72 -2.54 -25.74
N SER A 36 -4.18 -3.13 -26.85
CA SER A 36 -4.50 -4.55 -26.92
C SER A 36 -3.29 -5.47 -27.11
N THR A 37 -2.34 -5.08 -27.95
CA THR A 37 -1.18 -5.92 -28.32
C THR A 37 0.11 -5.46 -27.67
N ASN A 38 0.12 -4.29 -27.04
CA ASN A 38 1.30 -3.65 -26.50
C ASN A 38 2.41 -3.33 -27.54
N ASN A 39 2.07 -3.41 -28.83
CA ASN A 39 2.97 -3.11 -29.92
C ASN A 39 3.27 -1.59 -30.00
N PRO A 40 4.52 -1.21 -30.25
CA PRO A 40 4.92 0.18 -30.35
C PRO A 40 4.49 0.83 -31.67
N ASN A 41 4.13 2.11 -31.58
CA ASN A 41 3.90 3.02 -32.68
C ASN A 41 4.77 4.26 -32.45
N TRP A 42 5.64 4.59 -33.38
CA TRP A 42 6.55 5.72 -33.27
C TRP A 42 6.02 6.92 -34.04
N ILE A 43 5.92 8.07 -33.37
CA ILE A 43 5.66 9.35 -34.03
C ILE A 43 7.01 9.88 -34.51
N THR A 44 7.29 9.75 -35.80
CA THR A 44 8.60 10.10 -36.37
C THR A 44 8.68 11.54 -36.83
N LYS A 45 7.53 12.16 -37.11
CA LYS A 45 7.44 13.57 -37.51
C LYS A 45 6.06 14.14 -37.18
N VAL A 46 6.04 15.43 -36.83
CA VAL A 46 4.83 16.24 -36.64
C VAL A 46 4.93 17.48 -37.52
N ASN A 47 3.85 17.86 -38.21
CA ASN A 47 3.75 19.11 -38.96
C ASN A 47 2.37 19.75 -38.77
N ASP A 48 2.05 20.86 -39.43
CA ASP A 48 0.77 21.56 -39.24
C ASP A 48 -0.47 20.84 -39.80
N ALA A 49 -0.25 19.86 -40.67
CA ALA A 49 -1.30 19.08 -41.31
C ALA A 49 -1.61 17.76 -40.58
N GLY A 50 -0.64 17.19 -39.86
CA GLY A 50 -0.82 15.94 -39.14
C GLY A 50 0.47 15.31 -38.61
N ILE A 51 0.36 14.02 -38.30
CA ILE A 51 1.42 13.22 -37.66
C ILE A 51 1.81 12.04 -38.55
N TYR A 52 3.11 11.71 -38.53
CA TYR A 52 3.69 10.59 -39.26
C TYR A 52 3.98 9.47 -38.28
N VAL A 53 3.31 8.32 -38.47
CA VAL A 53 3.33 7.20 -37.53
C VAL A 53 3.90 5.96 -38.19
N GLU A 54 4.86 5.33 -37.53
CA GLU A 54 5.45 4.05 -37.93
C GLU A 54 5.11 2.96 -36.92
N ASN A 55 4.89 1.74 -37.40
CA ASN A 55 4.84 0.55 -36.56
C ASN A 55 5.72 -0.55 -37.17
N GLU A 56 5.95 -1.62 -36.42
CA GLU A 56 6.81 -2.73 -36.87
C GLU A 56 6.36 -3.27 -38.24
N THR A 57 5.06 -3.51 -38.40
CA THR A 57 4.49 -4.02 -39.64
C THR A 57 4.70 -3.05 -40.82
N SER A 58 4.60 -1.73 -40.61
CA SER A 58 4.79 -0.75 -41.67
C SER A 58 6.25 -0.61 -42.08
N ARG A 59 7.20 -0.78 -41.13
CA ARG A 59 8.64 -0.83 -41.40
C ARG A 59 9.02 -2.09 -42.19
N GLU A 60 8.53 -3.25 -41.79
CA GLU A 60 8.78 -4.51 -42.49
C GLU A 60 8.26 -4.50 -43.94
N LYS A 61 7.08 -3.92 -44.17
CA LYS A 61 6.54 -3.79 -45.54
C LYS A 61 7.36 -2.83 -46.39
N PHE A 62 7.94 -1.79 -45.79
CA PHE A 62 8.85 -0.88 -46.50
C PHE A 62 10.18 -1.56 -46.86
N THR A 63 10.78 -2.32 -45.94
CA THR A 63 12.04 -3.05 -46.22
C THR A 63 11.86 -4.14 -47.28
N LYS A 64 10.68 -4.76 -47.36
CA LYS A 64 10.30 -5.71 -48.42
C LYS A 64 9.90 -5.05 -49.75
N GLY A 65 9.85 -3.71 -49.83
CA GLY A 65 9.41 -2.97 -51.02
C GLY A 65 7.90 -3.01 -51.29
N GLU A 66 7.11 -3.58 -50.37
CA GLU A 66 5.65 -3.68 -50.47
C GLU A 66 4.93 -2.36 -50.15
N LYS A 67 5.61 -1.43 -49.45
CA LYS A 67 5.11 -0.10 -49.10
C LYS A 67 6.10 0.97 -49.56
N LYS A 68 5.63 2.04 -50.19
CA LYS A 68 6.48 3.15 -50.68
C LYS A 68 7.16 3.96 -49.58
N ASN A 69 6.57 4.04 -48.39
CA ASN A 69 7.09 4.79 -47.24
C ASN A 69 6.92 3.96 -45.95
N PRO A 70 7.82 4.08 -44.96
CA PRO A 70 7.74 3.32 -43.72
C PRO A 70 6.62 3.79 -42.80
N PHE A 71 6.10 5.02 -42.99
CA PHE A 71 5.10 5.66 -42.15
C PHE A 71 3.69 5.65 -42.76
N SER A 72 2.70 5.90 -41.92
CA SER A 72 1.33 6.28 -42.26
C SER A 72 1.11 7.72 -41.80
N PHE A 73 0.50 8.55 -42.65
CA PHE A 73 0.20 9.94 -42.33
C PHE A 73 -1.23 10.07 -41.81
N ILE A 74 -1.40 10.63 -40.62
CA ILE A 74 -2.70 10.82 -39.96
C ILE A 74 -2.93 12.33 -39.84
N THR A 75 -3.99 12.83 -40.48
CA THR A 75 -4.31 14.27 -40.47
C THR A 75 -4.90 14.71 -39.14
N TYR A 76 -4.77 15.99 -38.79
CA TYR A 76 -5.47 16.52 -37.62
C TYR A 76 -6.98 16.51 -37.78
N ASP A 77 -7.51 16.69 -38.98
CA ASP A 77 -8.96 16.59 -39.23
C ASP A 77 -9.46 15.18 -38.86
N PHE A 78 -8.69 14.14 -39.19
CA PHE A 78 -9.00 12.77 -38.80
C PHE A 78 -8.94 12.55 -37.29
N LEU A 79 -7.94 13.12 -36.59
CA LEU A 79 -7.86 13.05 -35.14
C LEU A 79 -8.99 13.85 -34.44
N LEU A 80 -9.41 14.97 -35.03
CA LEU A 80 -10.55 15.75 -34.54
C LEU A 80 -11.86 15.00 -34.72
N THR A 81 -12.08 14.32 -35.84
CA THR A 81 -13.23 13.42 -36.01
C THR A 81 -13.22 12.30 -34.97
N ALA A 82 -12.08 11.65 -34.75
CA ALA A 82 -11.95 10.64 -33.69
C ALA A 82 -12.24 11.22 -32.30
N TRP A 83 -11.80 12.44 -32.03
CA TRP A 83 -12.08 13.13 -30.77
C TRP A 83 -13.57 13.37 -30.58
N GLU A 84 -14.29 13.82 -31.62
CA GLU A 84 -15.75 13.99 -31.60
C GLU A 84 -16.50 12.68 -31.36
N GLU A 85 -16.06 11.58 -31.98
CA GLU A 85 -16.59 10.24 -31.72
C GLU A 85 -16.37 9.84 -30.26
N PHE A 86 -15.17 10.08 -29.73
CA PHE A 86 -14.80 9.72 -28.36
C PHE A 86 -15.58 10.52 -27.30
N ILE A 87 -15.68 11.85 -27.43
CA ILE A 87 -16.43 12.67 -26.45
C ILE A 87 -17.92 12.35 -26.44
N LYS A 88 -18.47 11.86 -27.56
CA LYS A 88 -19.88 11.48 -27.68
C LYS A 88 -20.19 10.20 -26.91
N VAL A 89 -19.34 9.18 -27.02
CA VAL A 89 -19.53 7.90 -26.32
C VAL A 89 -18.94 7.90 -24.91
N ARG A 90 -17.94 8.76 -24.66
CA ARG A 90 -17.16 8.95 -23.41
C ARG A 90 -16.38 7.74 -22.91
N SER A 91 -16.80 6.54 -23.28
CA SER A 91 -16.12 5.26 -23.10
C SER A 91 -16.10 4.56 -24.45
N ALA A 92 -14.95 4.55 -25.14
CA ALA A 92 -14.81 4.06 -26.51
C ALA A 92 -13.91 2.83 -26.57
N SER A 93 -14.36 1.82 -27.30
CA SER A 93 -13.56 0.72 -27.83
C SER A 93 -13.16 1.01 -29.28
N THR A 94 -12.41 0.09 -29.91
CA THR A 94 -12.08 0.18 -31.34
C THR A 94 -13.31 0.22 -32.24
N LYS A 95 -14.46 -0.29 -31.79
CA LYS A 95 -15.72 -0.36 -32.56
C LYS A 95 -16.47 0.98 -32.61
N ASP A 96 -16.20 1.86 -31.65
CA ASP A 96 -16.91 3.13 -31.49
C ASP A 96 -16.36 4.25 -32.41
N PHE A 97 -15.20 4.01 -33.03
CA PHE A 97 -14.57 4.87 -34.04
C PHE A 97 -15.05 4.46 -35.44
N ILE A 98 -16.17 5.05 -35.89
CA ILE A 98 -16.91 4.64 -37.09
C ILE A 98 -16.39 5.34 -38.35
N GLU A 99 -16.21 6.65 -38.28
CA GLU A 99 -15.69 7.49 -39.36
C GLU A 99 -14.16 7.39 -39.45
N THR A 100 -13.52 7.02 -38.34
CA THR A 100 -12.07 6.87 -38.22
C THR A 100 -11.60 5.40 -38.18
N LYS A 101 -12.36 4.51 -38.84
CA LYS A 101 -12.03 3.09 -38.99
C LYS A 101 -10.67 2.87 -39.66
N GLY A 102 -9.94 1.86 -39.18
CA GLY A 102 -8.65 1.44 -39.74
C GLY A 102 -7.42 2.01 -39.03
N SER A 103 -7.58 2.99 -38.14
CA SER A 103 -6.53 3.46 -37.22
C SER A 103 -7.00 3.52 -35.76
N SER A 104 -8.13 2.89 -35.43
CA SER A 104 -8.78 2.94 -34.11
C SER A 104 -7.85 2.48 -32.98
N SER A 105 -7.03 1.45 -33.21
CA SER A 105 -6.04 0.98 -32.23
C SER A 105 -4.94 2.00 -31.93
N PHE A 106 -4.50 2.75 -32.94
CA PHE A 106 -3.58 3.87 -32.77
C PHE A 106 -4.27 5.03 -32.05
N ILE A 107 -5.47 5.42 -32.48
CA ILE A 107 -6.26 6.50 -31.86
C ILE A 107 -6.46 6.25 -30.37
N MET A 108 -6.82 5.01 -30.00
CA MET A 108 -6.98 4.64 -28.58
C MET A 108 -5.69 4.78 -27.79
N GLY A 109 -4.56 4.33 -28.34
CA GLY A 109 -3.24 4.53 -27.72
C GLY A 109 -2.84 6.01 -27.65
N PHE A 110 -3.19 6.80 -28.67
CA PHE A 110 -2.90 8.23 -28.74
C PHE A 110 -3.71 9.03 -27.71
N PHE A 111 -5.03 8.79 -27.61
CA PHE A 111 -5.88 9.45 -26.62
C PHE A 111 -5.62 8.98 -25.19
N HIS A 112 -5.15 7.75 -24.99
CA HIS A 112 -4.74 7.26 -23.67
C HIS A 112 -3.66 8.14 -23.02
N GLU A 113 -2.77 8.77 -23.81
CA GLU A 113 -1.74 9.65 -23.27
C GLU A 113 -2.26 11.01 -22.75
N LEU A 114 -3.53 11.35 -23.00
CA LEU A 114 -4.14 12.53 -22.41
C LEU A 114 -4.37 12.31 -20.91
N PRO A 115 -4.01 13.26 -20.03
CA PRO A 115 -4.01 13.05 -18.56
C PRO A 115 -5.40 12.77 -17.96
N PHE A 116 -6.45 13.10 -18.71
CA PHE A 116 -7.86 12.91 -18.34
C PHE A 116 -8.51 11.67 -18.98
N VAL A 117 -7.75 10.81 -19.66
CA VAL A 117 -8.22 9.55 -20.24
C VAL A 117 -7.69 8.37 -19.41
N GLU A 118 -8.60 7.48 -19.00
CA GLU A 118 -8.29 6.23 -18.32
C GLU A 118 -8.58 5.03 -19.23
N THR A 119 -8.02 3.87 -18.91
CA THR A 119 -8.26 2.63 -19.65
C THR A 119 -9.03 1.64 -18.79
N GLU A 120 -9.96 0.94 -19.40
CA GLU A 120 -10.77 -0.09 -18.75
C GLU A 120 -10.76 -1.37 -19.60
N LEU A 121 -10.60 -2.53 -18.96
CA LEU A 121 -10.70 -3.83 -19.63
C LEU A 121 -12.05 -4.46 -19.30
N LYS A 122 -12.90 -4.64 -20.33
CA LYS A 122 -14.23 -5.25 -20.22
C LYS A 122 -14.39 -6.33 -21.28
N ASP A 123 -14.77 -7.53 -20.88
CA ASP A 123 -15.00 -8.67 -21.78
C ASP A 123 -13.82 -8.92 -22.74
N ASN A 124 -12.59 -8.85 -22.22
CA ASN A 124 -11.34 -8.98 -22.99
C ASN A 124 -11.12 -7.90 -24.08
N ASN A 125 -11.88 -6.80 -24.05
CA ASN A 125 -11.73 -5.65 -24.92
C ASN A 125 -11.26 -4.43 -24.12
N TYR A 126 -10.30 -3.71 -24.67
CA TYR A 126 -9.85 -2.45 -24.10
C TYR A 126 -10.81 -1.32 -24.47
N PHE A 127 -11.09 -0.47 -23.48
CA PHE A 127 -11.81 0.78 -23.62
C PHE A 127 -10.92 1.91 -23.13
N ILE A 128 -11.03 3.07 -23.78
CA ILE A 128 -10.58 4.35 -23.23
C ILE A 128 -11.80 5.09 -22.70
N LYS A 129 -11.67 5.76 -21.57
CA LYS A 129 -12.76 6.43 -20.87
C LYS A 129 -12.34 7.82 -20.39
N LEU A 130 -13.22 8.81 -20.55
CA LEU A 130 -13.02 10.14 -20.01
C LEU A 130 -13.26 10.13 -18.50
N LYS A 131 -12.33 10.70 -17.74
CA LYS A 131 -12.54 10.99 -16.31
C LYS A 131 -13.66 12.02 -16.16
N GLU A 132 -14.53 11.82 -15.18
CA GLU A 132 -15.64 12.74 -14.89
C GLU A 132 -15.49 13.38 -13.52
N PHE A 133 -15.82 14.66 -13.44
CA PHE A 133 -15.79 15.45 -12.22
C PHE A 133 -17.08 16.25 -12.07
N THR A 134 -17.31 16.82 -10.89
CA THR A 134 -18.47 17.66 -10.60
C THR A 134 -18.06 19.07 -10.21
N THR A 135 -18.92 20.07 -10.43
CA THR A 135 -18.60 21.50 -10.17
C THR A 135 -18.24 21.81 -8.71
N ASP A 136 -18.68 20.98 -7.76
CA ASP A 136 -18.32 21.09 -6.33
C ASP A 136 -16.88 20.61 -6.04
N ARG A 137 -16.21 19.99 -7.01
CA ARG A 137 -14.78 19.60 -6.96
C ARG A 137 -13.84 20.67 -7.53
N LEU A 138 -14.34 21.83 -7.94
CA LEU A 138 -13.53 22.91 -8.53
C LEU A 138 -13.63 24.20 -7.72
N PRO A 139 -12.54 24.94 -7.50
CA PRO A 139 -12.53 26.08 -6.58
C PRO A 139 -13.41 27.24 -7.06
N GLU A 140 -14.34 27.69 -6.21
CA GLU A 140 -15.21 28.83 -6.49
C GLU A 140 -14.65 30.17 -6.00
N SER A 141 -13.71 30.14 -5.07
CA SER A 141 -13.10 31.33 -4.47
C SER A 141 -11.60 31.39 -4.71
N THR A 142 -11.02 32.57 -4.47
CA THR A 142 -9.56 32.75 -4.51
C THR A 142 -8.88 31.96 -3.39
N LEU A 143 -7.60 31.63 -3.55
CA LEU A 143 -6.84 30.90 -2.54
C LEU A 143 -6.73 31.76 -1.27
N LYS A 144 -6.46 33.06 -1.41
CA LYS A 144 -6.51 34.02 -0.30
C LYS A 144 -7.81 33.99 0.52
N GLN A 145 -8.98 33.93 -0.13
CA GLN A 145 -10.27 33.83 0.57
C GLN A 145 -10.44 32.48 1.27
N THR A 146 -9.97 31.41 0.63
CA THR A 146 -9.96 30.05 1.16
C THR A 146 -9.09 29.97 2.43
N LEU A 147 -7.86 30.49 2.37
CA LEU A 147 -6.95 30.51 3.51
C LEU A 147 -7.40 31.48 4.61
N LYS A 148 -8.06 32.60 4.27
CA LYS A 148 -8.68 33.46 5.29
C LYS A 148 -9.74 32.70 6.10
N LEU A 149 -10.56 31.87 5.43
CA LEU A 149 -11.50 31.01 6.14
C LEU A 149 -10.76 29.99 7.00
N LEU A 150 -9.65 29.42 6.51
CA LEU A 150 -8.81 28.51 7.29
C LEU A 150 -8.31 29.16 8.58
N THR A 151 -7.82 30.40 8.51
CA THR A 151 -7.37 31.14 9.69
C THR A 151 -8.48 31.36 10.71
N GLU A 152 -9.69 31.71 10.27
CA GLU A 152 -10.85 31.85 11.17
C GLU A 152 -11.26 30.51 11.81
N ILE A 153 -11.04 29.39 11.12
CA ILE A 153 -11.25 28.05 11.68
C ILE A 153 -10.15 27.71 12.71
N ILE A 154 -8.88 28.02 12.41
CA ILE A 154 -7.73 27.80 13.31
C ILE A 154 -7.90 28.60 14.61
N ASN A 155 -8.40 29.84 14.51
CA ASN A 155 -8.65 30.69 15.68
C ASN A 155 -9.93 30.29 16.46
N GLU A 156 -10.59 29.19 16.09
CA GLU A 156 -11.88 28.74 16.64
C GLU A 156 -13.01 29.78 16.51
N GLU A 157 -12.85 30.77 15.63
CA GLU A 157 -13.83 31.83 15.40
C GLU A 157 -15.02 31.34 14.58
N LEU A 158 -14.88 30.22 13.86
CA LEU A 158 -15.91 29.73 12.94
C LEU A 158 -15.87 28.21 12.74
N ASP A 159 -16.97 27.52 13.08
CA ASP A 159 -17.18 26.12 12.68
C ASP A 159 -17.66 26.05 11.21
N PRO A 160 -16.93 25.33 10.33
CA PRO A 160 -17.30 25.14 8.93
C PRO A 160 -18.72 24.62 8.69
N LYS A 161 -19.29 23.85 9.62
CA LYS A 161 -20.65 23.28 9.50
C LYS A 161 -21.73 24.31 9.78
N THR A 162 -21.46 25.29 10.65
CA THR A 162 -22.45 26.27 11.11
C THR A 162 -22.47 27.55 10.28
N ILE A 163 -21.64 27.68 9.24
CA ILE A 163 -21.57 28.87 8.36
C ILE A 163 -22.96 29.32 7.90
N SER A 164 -23.82 28.38 7.49
CA SER A 164 -25.17 28.70 6.99
C SER A 164 -26.12 29.25 8.04
N GLN A 165 -25.86 28.98 9.32
CA GLN A 165 -26.67 29.38 10.48
C GLN A 165 -26.12 30.66 11.15
N LYS A 166 -24.78 30.82 11.15
CA LYS A 166 -24.09 31.93 11.83
C LYS A 166 -24.17 33.26 11.08
N PHE A 167 -24.14 33.24 9.76
CA PHE A 167 -24.21 34.45 8.94
C PHE A 167 -25.61 34.64 8.32
N LYS A 168 -26.27 35.73 8.70
CA LYS A 168 -27.61 36.11 8.18
C LYS A 168 -27.55 36.94 6.89
N GLU A 169 -26.45 37.63 6.64
CA GLU A 169 -26.26 38.41 5.42
C GLU A 169 -25.84 37.50 4.24
N ASP A 170 -26.63 37.50 3.18
CA ASP A 170 -26.46 36.58 2.04
C ASP A 170 -25.16 36.80 1.25
N SER A 171 -24.59 38.01 1.28
CA SER A 171 -23.32 38.35 0.63
C SER A 171 -22.14 37.61 1.30
N ILE A 172 -22.03 37.76 2.63
CA ILE A 172 -20.97 37.18 3.47
C ILE A 172 -21.11 35.66 3.52
N LYS A 173 -22.33 35.16 3.73
CA LYS A 173 -22.62 33.72 3.76
C LYS A 173 -22.16 33.02 2.48
N ARG A 174 -22.48 33.58 1.30
CA ARG A 174 -22.05 33.01 0.02
C ARG A 174 -20.53 32.97 -0.13
N LEU A 175 -19.82 34.05 0.23
CA LEU A 175 -18.35 34.07 0.17
C LEU A 175 -17.73 32.98 1.06
N LYS A 176 -18.26 32.76 2.26
CA LYS A 176 -17.79 31.75 3.20
C LYS A 176 -18.05 30.32 2.72
N LEU A 177 -19.23 30.06 2.15
CA LEU A 177 -19.54 28.75 1.56
C LEU A 177 -18.62 28.40 0.39
N ARG A 178 -18.27 29.39 -0.44
CA ARG A 178 -17.32 29.23 -1.56
C ARG A 178 -15.89 28.96 -1.09
N ALA A 179 -15.45 29.62 -0.03
CA ALA A 179 -14.16 29.36 0.61
C ALA A 179 -14.13 27.97 1.28
N ARG A 180 -15.24 27.54 1.88
CA ARG A 180 -15.38 26.20 2.47
C ARG A 180 -15.17 25.09 1.45
N GLN A 181 -15.70 25.28 0.24
CA GLN A 181 -15.45 24.36 -0.86
C GLN A 181 -13.94 24.30 -1.22
N GLY A 182 -13.25 25.44 -1.21
CA GLY A 182 -11.80 25.48 -1.43
C GLY A 182 -11.02 24.67 -0.39
N LEU A 183 -11.42 24.75 0.89
CA LEU A 183 -10.80 23.97 1.95
C LEU A 183 -11.04 22.47 1.82
N LYS A 184 -12.22 22.08 1.32
CA LYS A 184 -12.51 20.68 0.95
C LYS A 184 -11.60 20.19 -0.18
N ILE A 185 -11.37 21.01 -1.21
CA ILE A 185 -10.47 20.68 -2.33
C ILE A 185 -9.02 20.51 -1.88
N LEU A 186 -8.55 21.36 -0.96
CA LEU A 186 -7.21 21.26 -0.36
C LEU A 186 -7.08 20.13 0.67
N GLY A 187 -8.20 19.48 1.03
CA GLY A 187 -8.25 18.38 2.00
C GLY A 187 -8.32 18.82 3.46
N PHE A 188 -8.44 20.11 3.77
CA PHE A 188 -8.62 20.58 5.16
C PHE A 188 -10.01 20.23 5.73
N LEU A 189 -10.98 19.95 4.87
CA LEU A 189 -12.34 19.56 5.25
C LEU A 189 -12.76 18.24 4.59
N SER A 190 -13.50 17.40 5.32
CA SER A 190 -14.16 16.20 4.78
C SER A 190 -15.34 16.55 3.85
N GLU A 191 -15.95 15.54 3.25
CA GLU A 191 -17.19 15.67 2.48
C GLU A 191 -18.34 16.27 3.31
N GLU A 192 -18.40 15.92 4.59
CA GLU A 192 -19.35 16.42 5.60
C GLU A 192 -18.88 17.71 6.30
N TYR A 193 -17.85 18.37 5.74
CA TYR A 193 -17.24 19.59 6.27
C TYR A 193 -16.68 19.44 7.70
N LYS A 194 -16.26 18.22 8.10
CA LYS A 194 -15.46 18.03 9.32
C LYS A 194 -14.03 18.54 9.08
N ILE A 195 -13.46 19.22 10.06
CA ILE A 195 -12.07 19.68 10.00
C ILE A 195 -11.16 18.46 10.06
N GLN A 196 -10.22 18.36 9.12
CA GLN A 196 -9.19 17.33 9.09
C GLN A 196 -8.00 17.81 9.93
N GLN A 197 -8.05 17.52 11.24
CA GLN A 197 -7.12 18.08 12.22
C GLN A 197 -5.65 17.75 11.91
N GLN A 198 -5.35 16.50 11.51
CA GLN A 198 -4.02 16.14 11.01
C GLN A 198 -3.48 17.10 9.94
N ILE A 199 -4.29 17.43 8.93
CA ILE A 199 -3.89 18.28 7.80
C ILE A 199 -3.76 19.74 8.25
N LEU A 200 -4.62 20.16 9.19
CA LEU A 200 -4.56 21.48 9.79
C LEU A 200 -3.28 21.67 10.60
N ASN A 201 -2.93 20.69 11.44
CA ASN A 201 -1.72 20.69 12.25
C ASN A 201 -0.46 20.69 11.38
N GLU A 202 -0.41 19.84 10.34
CA GLU A 202 0.70 19.86 9.36
C GLU A 202 0.86 21.22 8.67
N TYR A 203 -0.24 21.93 8.42
CA TYR A 203 -0.23 23.26 7.83
C TYR A 203 0.27 24.34 8.81
N ILE A 204 -0.12 24.25 10.08
CA ILE A 204 0.32 25.15 11.15
C ILE A 204 1.82 24.96 11.44
N ASP A 205 2.30 23.72 11.48
CA ASP A 205 3.70 23.39 11.82
C ASP A 205 4.67 23.56 10.65
N THR A 206 4.14 23.74 9.45
CA THR A 206 4.93 23.84 8.22
C THR A 206 5.71 25.15 8.15
N ARG A 207 7.03 25.06 7.91
CA ARG A 207 7.90 26.22 7.67
C ARG A 207 7.74 26.84 6.27
N ASN A 208 7.18 26.09 5.31
CA ASN A 208 6.97 26.52 3.93
C ASN A 208 5.56 26.16 3.44
N THR A 209 4.62 27.07 3.69
CA THR A 209 3.19 26.91 3.41
C THR A 209 2.91 26.71 1.92
N ASP A 210 3.65 27.39 1.04
CA ASP A 210 3.47 27.28 -0.41
C ASP A 210 3.81 25.89 -0.93
N VAL A 211 4.88 25.26 -0.43
CA VAL A 211 5.27 23.88 -0.79
C VAL A 211 4.27 22.87 -0.24
N PHE A 212 3.72 23.12 0.96
CA PHE A 212 2.66 22.27 1.50
C PHE A 212 1.39 22.35 0.66
N LEU A 213 0.93 23.57 0.36
CA LEU A 213 -0.27 23.80 -0.43
C LEU A 213 -0.11 23.30 -1.87
N SER A 214 1.08 23.40 -2.47
CA SER A 214 1.35 22.88 -3.81
C SER A 214 1.17 21.36 -3.88
N LYS A 215 1.71 20.63 -2.89
CA LYS A 215 1.51 19.18 -2.77
C LYS A 215 0.02 18.83 -2.61
N ARG A 216 -0.71 19.59 -1.78
CA ARG A 216 -2.15 19.38 -1.56
C ARG A 216 -2.97 19.64 -2.82
N MET A 217 -2.71 20.73 -3.53
CA MET A 217 -3.36 21.04 -4.80
C MET A 217 -3.16 19.93 -5.84
N LEU A 218 -1.92 19.44 -6.00
CA LEU A 218 -1.59 18.42 -6.98
C LEU A 218 -2.03 16.99 -6.58
N ARG A 219 -2.49 16.77 -5.33
CA ARG A 219 -3.22 15.55 -4.97
C ARG A 219 -4.65 15.55 -5.53
N HIS A 220 -5.26 16.71 -5.75
CA HIS A 220 -6.62 16.75 -6.30
C HIS A 220 -6.60 16.39 -7.80
N PRO A 221 -7.34 15.34 -8.24
CA PRO A 221 -7.16 14.79 -9.59
C PRO A 221 -7.40 15.78 -10.72
N TYR A 222 -8.41 16.65 -10.61
CA TYR A 222 -8.70 17.66 -11.64
C TYR A 222 -7.63 18.77 -11.70
N LEU A 223 -7.05 19.14 -10.54
CA LEU A 223 -5.97 20.14 -10.49
C LEU A 223 -4.68 19.53 -11.05
N LYS A 224 -4.37 18.27 -10.71
CA LYS A 224 -3.26 17.52 -11.32
C LYS A 224 -3.38 17.46 -12.85
N ILE A 225 -4.57 17.13 -13.37
CA ILE A 225 -4.84 17.13 -14.82
C ILE A 225 -4.59 18.52 -15.41
N THR A 226 -5.11 19.57 -14.79
CA THR A 226 -4.92 20.96 -15.26
C THR A 226 -3.43 21.32 -15.33
N TYR A 227 -2.65 20.95 -14.29
CA TYR A 227 -1.21 21.18 -14.26
C TYR A 227 -0.45 20.39 -15.33
N GLN A 228 -0.81 19.12 -15.55
CA GLN A 228 -0.23 18.28 -16.61
C GLN A 228 -0.58 18.79 -18.02
N LEU A 229 -1.77 19.38 -18.21
CA LEU A 229 -2.11 20.03 -19.47
C LEU A 229 -1.27 21.30 -19.67
N LEU A 230 -1.05 22.10 -18.62
CA LEU A 230 -0.20 23.29 -18.72
C LEU A 230 1.24 22.96 -19.11
N SER A 231 1.81 21.84 -18.62
CA SER A 231 3.16 21.44 -19.03
C SER A 231 3.25 21.09 -20.52
N LEU A 232 2.19 20.52 -21.11
CA LEU A 232 2.09 20.28 -22.55
C LEU A 232 1.92 21.56 -23.37
N LEU A 233 1.42 22.64 -22.76
CA LEU A 233 1.11 23.91 -23.41
C LEU A 233 2.23 24.95 -23.28
N THR A 234 3.46 24.50 -23.03
CA THR A 234 4.62 25.39 -22.95
C THR A 234 4.80 26.17 -24.27
N GLY A 235 4.95 27.50 -24.16
CA GLY A 235 5.07 28.40 -25.33
C GLY A 235 3.76 28.74 -26.04
N ILE A 236 2.60 28.36 -25.48
CA ILE A 236 1.27 28.80 -25.95
C ILE A 236 0.85 30.09 -25.24
N GLY A 237 0.08 30.94 -25.92
CA GLY A 237 -0.38 32.20 -25.36
C GLY A 237 -1.29 32.02 -24.14
N LYS A 238 -1.23 32.96 -23.21
CA LYS A 238 -2.03 32.94 -21.96
C LYS A 238 -3.54 32.78 -22.19
N ALA A 239 -4.09 33.50 -23.18
CA ALA A 239 -5.51 33.43 -23.51
C ALA A 239 -5.90 32.06 -24.08
N GLU A 240 -5.08 31.52 -24.98
CA GLU A 240 -5.28 30.21 -25.60
C GLU A 240 -5.24 29.08 -24.57
N LYS A 241 -4.31 29.14 -23.60
CA LYS A 241 -4.26 28.19 -22.47
C LYS A 241 -5.55 28.21 -21.67
N VAL A 242 -6.06 29.40 -21.34
CA VAL A 242 -7.32 29.54 -20.57
C VAL A 242 -8.50 28.99 -21.37
N ASN A 243 -8.60 29.30 -22.66
CA ASN A 243 -9.68 28.85 -23.51
C ASN A 243 -9.64 27.31 -23.67
N LEU A 244 -8.48 26.73 -23.97
CA LEU A 244 -8.34 25.28 -24.08
C LEU A 244 -8.68 24.55 -22.77
N LEU A 245 -8.18 25.03 -21.63
CA LEU A 245 -8.52 24.43 -20.32
C LEU A 245 -10.01 24.59 -19.99
N THR A 246 -10.65 25.67 -20.46
CA THR A 246 -12.10 25.88 -20.33
C THR A 246 -12.88 24.85 -21.14
N GLU A 247 -12.51 24.62 -22.40
CA GLU A 247 -13.10 23.59 -23.26
C GLU A 247 -12.95 22.19 -22.67
N ILE A 248 -11.75 21.82 -22.22
CA ILE A 248 -11.53 20.53 -21.55
C ILE A 248 -12.36 20.44 -20.26
N GLY A 249 -12.49 21.53 -19.50
CA GLY A 249 -13.37 21.58 -18.34
C GLY A 249 -14.83 21.31 -18.68
N MET A 250 -15.33 21.88 -19.78
CA MET A 250 -16.69 21.63 -20.27
C MET A 250 -16.92 20.19 -20.72
N VAL A 251 -15.88 19.47 -21.15
CA VAL A 251 -15.98 18.05 -21.52
C VAL A 251 -15.97 17.13 -20.30
N LEU A 252 -15.19 17.46 -19.28
CA LEU A 252 -14.92 16.58 -18.13
C LEU A 252 -15.84 16.81 -16.92
N VAL A 253 -16.38 18.03 -16.77
CA VAL A 253 -17.06 18.43 -15.53
C VAL A 253 -18.58 18.52 -15.73
N ARG A 254 -19.32 17.89 -14.81
CA ARG A 254 -20.78 17.91 -14.69
C ARG A 254 -21.23 18.90 -13.62
N ASN A 255 -22.45 19.39 -13.75
CA ASN A 255 -23.10 20.14 -12.69
C ASN A 255 -23.29 19.24 -11.46
N SER A 256 -22.94 19.71 -10.25
CA SER A 256 -23.15 18.94 -9.02
C SER A 256 -24.63 18.74 -8.65
N LEU A 257 -25.54 19.53 -9.23
CA LEU A 257 -26.99 19.47 -8.98
C LEU A 257 -27.78 18.75 -10.10
N GLY A 258 -27.11 18.18 -11.11
CA GLY A 258 -27.76 17.50 -12.23
C GLY A 258 -26.79 16.68 -13.09
N SER A 259 -27.25 16.14 -14.22
CA SER A 259 -26.40 15.37 -15.15
C SER A 259 -25.81 16.20 -16.31
N ASN A 260 -26.15 17.49 -16.37
CA ASN A 260 -25.71 18.38 -17.45
C ASN A 260 -24.21 18.71 -17.34
N LEU A 261 -23.56 18.96 -18.49
CA LEU A 261 -22.19 19.48 -18.52
C LEU A 261 -22.11 20.88 -17.91
N MET A 262 -20.92 21.22 -17.44
CA MET A 262 -20.59 22.57 -16.99
C MET A 262 -20.69 23.56 -18.14
N VAL A 263 -21.40 24.67 -17.93
CA VAL A 263 -21.54 25.75 -18.93
C VAL A 263 -20.28 26.60 -19.02
N HIS A 264 -20.04 27.21 -20.18
CA HIS A 264 -18.82 27.96 -20.50
C HIS A 264 -18.46 29.05 -19.47
N SER A 265 -19.43 29.85 -19.02
CA SER A 265 -19.17 30.92 -18.04
C SER A 265 -18.68 30.39 -16.68
N VAL A 266 -19.19 29.23 -16.25
CA VAL A 266 -18.75 28.57 -15.01
C VAL A 266 -17.38 27.95 -15.23
N ALA A 267 -17.16 27.28 -16.36
CA ALA A 267 -15.88 26.69 -16.72
C ALA A 267 -14.75 27.73 -16.74
N GLN A 268 -14.97 28.86 -17.44
CA GLN A 268 -13.98 29.93 -17.54
C GLN A 268 -13.63 30.51 -16.17
N ASN A 269 -14.63 30.72 -15.32
CA ASN A 269 -14.42 31.22 -13.96
C ASN A 269 -13.63 30.22 -13.09
N ARG A 270 -13.97 28.94 -13.13
CA ARG A 270 -13.28 27.88 -12.38
C ARG A 270 -11.83 27.70 -12.86
N THR A 271 -11.60 27.69 -14.17
CA THR A 271 -10.27 27.61 -14.77
C THR A 271 -9.40 28.77 -14.31
N ARG A 272 -9.90 30.01 -14.35
CA ARG A 272 -9.16 31.18 -13.86
C ARG A 272 -8.83 31.08 -12.38
N ASN A 273 -9.76 30.59 -11.55
CA ASN A 273 -9.49 30.38 -10.13
C ASN A 273 -8.36 29.35 -9.92
N ILE A 274 -8.37 28.22 -10.63
CA ILE A 274 -7.31 27.20 -10.54
C ILE A 274 -5.96 27.78 -10.97
N LEU A 275 -5.91 28.53 -12.07
CA LEU A 275 -4.66 29.13 -12.55
C LEU A 275 -4.12 30.18 -11.57
N ASN A 276 -4.99 31.01 -11.00
CA ASN A 276 -4.61 31.96 -9.96
C ASN A 276 -4.13 31.25 -8.69
N TRP A 277 -4.78 30.14 -8.31
CA TRP A 277 -4.32 29.29 -7.21
C TRP A 277 -2.90 28.79 -7.46
N PHE A 278 -2.61 28.22 -8.64
CA PHE A 278 -1.27 27.76 -9.02
C PHE A 278 -0.24 28.88 -9.03
N LYS A 279 -0.61 30.06 -9.52
CA LYS A 279 0.26 31.23 -9.53
C LYS A 279 0.62 31.66 -8.11
N GLU A 280 -0.38 31.78 -7.23
CA GLU A 280 -0.20 32.28 -5.86
C GLU A 280 0.80 31.45 -5.05
N ILE A 281 0.87 30.12 -5.27
CA ILE A 281 1.83 29.22 -4.59
C ILE A 281 3.12 28.94 -5.39
N GLY A 282 3.26 29.58 -6.56
CA GLY A 282 4.43 29.44 -7.42
C GLY A 282 4.57 28.09 -8.13
N LEU A 283 3.45 27.48 -8.53
CA LEU A 283 3.44 26.35 -9.47
C LEU A 283 3.53 26.80 -10.94
N VAL A 284 3.06 28.02 -11.23
CA VAL A 284 3.14 28.62 -12.57
C VAL A 284 3.62 30.07 -12.50
N ASP A 285 4.18 30.56 -13.60
CA ASP A 285 4.55 31.97 -13.78
C ASP A 285 3.34 32.86 -14.15
N GLU A 286 3.58 34.14 -14.46
CA GLU A 286 2.55 35.10 -14.90
C GLU A 286 1.87 34.73 -16.22
N GLU A 287 2.49 33.88 -17.02
CA GLU A 287 2.03 33.42 -18.33
C GLU A 287 1.44 31.99 -18.29
N TRP A 288 1.21 31.47 -17.07
CA TRP A 288 0.73 30.12 -16.82
C TRP A 288 1.66 29.04 -17.36
N ASN A 289 2.97 29.29 -17.46
CA ASN A 289 3.95 28.23 -17.69
C ASN A 289 4.31 27.57 -16.37
N VAL A 290 4.51 26.26 -16.41
CA VAL A 290 4.88 25.47 -15.24
C VAL A 290 6.31 25.82 -14.77
N LEU A 291 6.49 25.96 -13.45
CA LEU A 291 7.78 26.26 -12.82
C LEU A 291 8.38 24.99 -12.21
N ASP A 292 9.26 24.31 -12.94
CA ASP A 292 9.82 22.98 -12.56
C ASP A 292 10.77 22.99 -11.34
N ASN A 293 11.24 24.16 -10.88
CA ASN A 293 12.34 24.26 -9.91
C ASN A 293 11.96 24.07 -8.42
N LYS A 294 10.75 23.59 -8.07
CA LYS A 294 10.41 23.18 -6.69
C LYS A 294 10.46 21.66 -6.45
N PHE A 295 10.79 20.87 -7.47
CA PHE A 295 10.85 19.40 -7.42
C PHE A 295 12.13 18.87 -8.08
N ASP A 296 13.29 19.26 -7.56
CA ASP A 296 14.56 18.68 -8.01
C ASP A 296 14.85 17.38 -7.26
N GLY A 297 14.62 16.28 -7.96
CA GLY A 297 14.74 14.89 -7.52
C GLY A 297 14.50 13.93 -8.68
N ARG A 298 15.13 14.21 -9.83
CA ARG A 298 15.28 13.36 -11.03
C ARG A 298 14.04 12.54 -11.45
N TYR A 299 13.15 13.17 -12.21
CA TYR A 299 12.40 12.50 -13.26
C TYR A 299 13.01 12.87 -14.61
N THR A 300 13.97 12.08 -15.08
CA THR A 300 14.26 12.00 -16.52
C THR A 300 13.17 11.17 -17.17
N LEU A 301 12.33 11.84 -17.95
CA LEU A 301 11.54 11.21 -19.00
C LEU A 301 12.49 10.48 -19.96
N THR A 302 12.35 9.16 -20.07
CA THR A 302 12.63 8.48 -21.34
C THR A 302 11.39 7.66 -21.71
N PRO A 303 10.84 7.83 -22.93
CA PRO A 303 9.58 7.23 -23.33
C PRO A 303 9.83 5.86 -23.96
N SER A 304 9.23 4.82 -23.38
CA SER A 304 8.28 3.92 -24.06
C SER A 304 8.01 2.66 -23.23
N ALA A 305 6.97 2.73 -22.41
CA ALA A 305 5.70 2.05 -22.66
C ALA A 305 5.78 0.52 -22.45
N SER A 306 4.93 0.00 -21.58
CA SER A 306 4.06 -1.13 -21.87
C SER A 306 3.11 -1.37 -20.71
N LEU A 307 1.81 -1.29 -21.02
CA LEU A 307 0.66 -1.75 -20.24
C LEU A 307 0.46 -1.13 -18.84
N VAL A 308 -0.71 -0.50 -18.71
CA VAL A 308 -1.30 0.01 -17.48
C VAL A 308 -1.23 -1.03 -16.37
N ARG A 309 -0.47 -0.72 -15.33
CA ARG A 309 -0.74 -1.14 -13.96
C ARG A 309 -0.89 0.14 -13.15
N GLU A 310 -1.89 0.17 -12.28
CA GLU A 310 -2.15 1.22 -11.29
C GLU A 310 -0.84 1.88 -10.82
N GLU A 311 -0.72 3.21 -10.86
CA GLU A 311 0.38 3.90 -10.16
C GLU A 311 0.19 3.68 -8.66
N GLN A 312 0.58 2.48 -8.19
CA GLN A 312 0.88 2.22 -6.80
C GLN A 312 1.96 3.21 -6.42
N ILE A 313 1.66 4.08 -5.46
CA ILE A 313 2.67 4.80 -4.69
C ILE A 313 3.74 3.76 -4.35
N LYS A 314 4.98 3.95 -4.83
CA LYS A 314 6.12 3.14 -4.40
C LYS A 314 6.39 3.49 -2.93
N ILE A 315 5.57 2.94 -2.05
CA ILE A 315 5.78 3.00 -0.61
C ILE A 315 6.97 2.11 -0.30
N THR A 316 7.99 2.67 0.36
CA THR A 316 9.12 1.87 0.83
C THR A 316 8.67 1.01 2.01
N ILE A 317 9.41 -0.06 2.32
CA ILE A 317 9.13 -0.88 3.52
C ILE A 317 9.24 -0.01 4.78
N PHE A 318 10.18 0.92 4.82
CA PHE A 318 10.32 1.88 5.92
C PHE A 318 9.08 2.76 6.09
N ASP A 319 8.57 3.34 5.01
CA ASP A 319 7.35 4.17 5.04
C ASP A 319 6.13 3.35 5.44
N LEU A 320 6.02 2.12 4.94
CA LEU A 320 4.94 1.20 5.27
C LEU A 320 4.92 0.88 6.77
N VAL A 321 6.05 0.50 7.35
CA VAL A 321 6.11 0.15 8.77
C VAL A 321 5.86 1.37 9.67
N ASN A 322 6.31 2.56 9.27
CA ASN A 322 5.97 3.80 9.96
C ASN A 322 4.47 4.10 9.90
N HIS A 323 3.85 3.91 8.73
CA HIS A 323 2.40 4.05 8.56
C HIS A 323 1.63 3.09 9.45
N ILE A 324 2.00 1.80 9.45
CA ILE A 324 1.38 0.77 10.31
C ILE A 324 1.47 1.19 11.78
N ASN A 325 2.66 1.62 12.23
CA ASN A 325 2.87 2.04 13.61
C ASN A 325 2.01 3.25 14.00
N GLN A 326 1.94 4.27 13.13
CA GLN A 326 1.10 5.44 13.35
C GLN A 326 -0.40 5.07 13.36
N TYR A 327 -0.85 4.25 12.42
CA TYR A 327 -2.24 3.77 12.36
C TYR A 327 -2.65 3.06 13.65
N ILE A 328 -1.80 2.19 14.18
CA ILE A 328 -2.07 1.49 15.44
C ILE A 328 -2.10 2.46 16.62
N ALA A 329 -1.13 3.36 16.72
CA ALA A 329 -1.04 4.35 17.80
C ALA A 329 -2.28 5.26 17.85
N ASN A 330 -2.76 5.70 16.69
CA ASN A 330 -3.94 6.57 16.56
C ASN A 330 -5.28 5.86 16.84
N LYS A 331 -5.27 4.55 17.02
CA LYS A 331 -6.44 3.81 17.51
C LYS A 331 -6.48 3.71 19.04
N GLY A 332 -5.57 4.39 19.74
CA GLY A 332 -5.52 4.48 21.20
C GLY A 332 -4.78 3.33 21.89
N PHE A 333 -4.18 2.42 21.12
CA PHE A 333 -3.36 1.33 21.68
C PHE A 333 -1.89 1.72 21.66
N PHE A 334 -1.20 1.46 22.77
CA PHE A 334 0.24 1.66 22.84
C PHE A 334 0.96 0.35 22.54
N TYR A 335 1.65 0.34 21.41
CA TYR A 335 2.67 -0.63 21.08
C TYR A 335 3.93 0.14 20.75
N ARG A 336 5.07 -0.40 21.15
CA ARG A 336 6.35 0.19 20.80
C ARG A 336 6.60 -0.02 19.31
N LYS A 337 7.28 0.94 18.69
CA LYS A 337 7.59 0.89 17.26
C LYS A 337 8.35 -0.39 16.91
N GLU A 338 9.25 -0.83 17.78
CA GLU A 338 10.05 -2.04 17.60
C GLU A 338 9.20 -3.31 17.59
N GLU A 339 8.10 -3.36 18.35
CA GLU A 339 7.17 -4.50 18.34
C GLU A 339 6.43 -4.60 17.01
N VAL A 340 6.03 -3.47 16.43
CA VAL A 340 5.39 -3.39 15.11
C VAL A 340 6.38 -3.79 14.01
N ILE A 341 7.62 -3.29 14.07
CA ILE A 341 8.69 -3.70 13.15
C ILE A 341 8.94 -5.21 13.28
N ASN A 342 9.02 -5.74 14.50
CA ASN A 342 9.26 -7.15 14.74
C ASN A 342 8.15 -8.04 14.16
N LEU A 343 6.88 -7.65 14.33
CA LEU A 343 5.74 -8.34 13.73
C LEU A 343 5.83 -8.34 12.20
N PHE A 344 6.15 -7.19 11.59
CA PHE A 344 6.32 -7.08 10.14
C PHE A 344 7.43 -7.99 9.61
N LEU A 345 8.63 -7.91 10.19
CA LEU A 345 9.79 -8.71 9.78
C LEU A 345 9.56 -10.21 10.02
N SER A 346 8.85 -10.56 11.10
CA SER A 346 8.46 -11.95 11.40
C SER A 346 7.54 -12.52 10.33
N LEU A 347 6.51 -11.77 9.92
CA LEU A 347 5.57 -12.16 8.85
C LEU A 347 6.27 -12.27 7.49
N LYS A 348 7.16 -11.31 7.17
CA LYS A 348 7.93 -11.31 5.92
C LYS A 348 8.90 -12.49 5.82
N THR A 349 9.55 -12.83 6.93
CA THR A 349 10.45 -13.99 7.04
C THR A 349 9.70 -15.30 6.93
N LYS A 350 8.56 -15.41 7.61
CA LYS A 350 7.76 -16.64 7.64
C LYS A 350 6.29 -16.30 7.87
N PRO A 351 5.37 -16.78 7.01
CA PRO A 351 3.95 -16.42 7.11
C PRO A 351 3.19 -17.23 8.17
N PHE A 352 3.86 -17.54 9.29
CA PHE A 352 3.25 -18.11 10.48
C PHE A 352 3.89 -17.50 11.73
N VAL A 353 3.10 -16.72 12.47
CA VAL A 353 3.52 -16.04 13.70
C VAL A 353 2.60 -16.43 14.84
N ILE A 354 3.16 -16.68 16.02
CA ILE A 354 2.43 -16.89 17.27
C ILE A 354 2.68 -15.67 18.15
N ILE A 355 1.61 -15.11 18.67
CA ILE A 355 1.62 -13.96 19.56
C ILE A 355 1.16 -14.44 20.94
N SER A 356 2.05 -14.38 21.91
CA SER A 356 1.77 -14.78 23.29
C SER A 356 1.79 -13.60 24.25
N GLY A 357 1.10 -13.74 25.37
CA GLY A 357 1.17 -12.79 26.47
C GLY A 357 -0.04 -12.87 27.38
N ILE A 358 -0.06 -12.01 28.40
CA ILE A 358 -1.11 -11.95 29.42
C ILE A 358 -2.47 -11.64 28.76
N SER A 359 -3.56 -12.12 29.35
CA SER A 359 -4.90 -11.77 28.87
C SER A 359 -5.13 -10.25 28.91
N GLY A 360 -5.84 -9.71 27.92
CA GLY A 360 -6.14 -8.26 27.86
C GLY A 360 -5.03 -7.35 27.35
N THR A 361 -3.87 -7.86 26.92
CA THR A 361 -2.77 -7.04 26.33
C THR A 361 -3.00 -6.60 24.87
N GLY A 362 -4.20 -6.86 24.33
CA GLY A 362 -4.59 -6.44 22.98
C GLY A 362 -3.98 -7.25 21.84
N LYS A 363 -3.51 -8.49 22.07
CA LYS A 363 -2.93 -9.38 21.02
C LYS A 363 -3.80 -9.50 19.76
N THR A 364 -5.10 -9.74 19.92
CA THR A 364 -6.05 -9.79 18.79
C THR A 364 -6.15 -8.43 18.08
N LYS A 365 -6.05 -7.34 18.86
CA LYS A 365 -6.14 -5.96 18.37
C LYS A 365 -4.89 -5.55 17.58
N ILE A 366 -3.67 -5.86 18.03
CA ILE A 366 -2.50 -5.50 17.21
C ILE A 366 -2.53 -6.15 15.82
N VAL A 367 -2.98 -7.41 15.71
CA VAL A 367 -3.07 -8.10 14.41
C VAL A 367 -4.14 -7.52 13.50
N GLN A 368 -5.36 -7.31 14.02
CA GLN A 368 -6.43 -6.74 13.22
C GLN A 368 -6.07 -5.33 12.73
N TRP A 369 -5.41 -4.51 13.55
CA TRP A 369 -5.08 -3.13 13.20
C TRP A 369 -3.92 -3.08 12.22
N PHE A 370 -2.96 -4.00 12.38
CA PHE A 370 -1.90 -4.23 11.41
C PHE A 370 -2.49 -4.55 10.03
N ALA A 371 -3.41 -5.52 9.95
CA ALA A 371 -4.07 -5.89 8.69
C ALA A 371 -4.91 -4.72 8.12
N GLU A 372 -5.73 -4.09 8.96
CA GLU A 372 -6.57 -2.96 8.55
C GLU A 372 -5.74 -1.80 8.02
N SER A 373 -4.61 -1.47 8.66
CA SER A 373 -3.73 -0.37 8.24
C SER A 373 -3.22 -0.49 6.81
N VAL A 374 -3.17 -1.72 6.28
CA VAL A 374 -2.75 -2.04 4.91
C VAL A 374 -3.92 -2.34 3.96
N GLY A 375 -5.14 -2.02 4.40
CA GLY A 375 -6.37 -2.19 3.63
C GLY A 375 -7.01 -3.58 3.71
N ALA A 376 -6.43 -4.50 4.49
CA ALA A 376 -6.98 -5.84 4.68
C ALA A 376 -8.00 -5.85 5.84
N THR A 377 -9.28 -6.07 5.52
CA THR A 377 -10.38 -5.93 6.49
C THR A 377 -11.27 -7.18 6.49
N GLU A 378 -12.13 -7.33 7.52
CA GLU A 378 -13.14 -8.40 7.49
C GLU A 378 -14.16 -8.19 6.36
N LYS A 379 -14.51 -6.93 6.09
CA LYS A 379 -15.53 -6.56 5.09
C LYS A 379 -15.16 -6.97 3.67
N ASN A 380 -13.87 -6.91 3.32
CA ASN A 380 -13.37 -7.36 2.02
C ASN A 380 -12.81 -8.78 2.03
N GLY A 381 -12.93 -9.50 3.16
CA GLY A 381 -12.48 -10.88 3.31
C GLY A 381 -10.96 -11.08 3.34
N GLN A 382 -10.17 -10.00 3.42
CA GLN A 382 -8.71 -10.07 3.47
C GLN A 382 -8.17 -10.25 4.88
N PHE A 383 -8.92 -9.87 5.91
CA PHE A 383 -8.67 -10.25 7.28
C PHE A 383 -9.77 -11.21 7.74
N THR A 384 -9.41 -12.33 8.37
CA THR A 384 -10.40 -13.29 8.91
C THR A 384 -9.99 -13.75 10.29
N LEU A 385 -10.85 -13.49 11.29
CA LEU A 385 -10.72 -14.00 12.64
C LEU A 385 -11.43 -15.36 12.75
N ILE A 386 -10.67 -16.37 13.18
CA ILE A 386 -11.14 -17.75 13.40
C ILE A 386 -10.87 -18.09 14.87
N PRO A 387 -11.91 -18.09 15.73
CA PRO A 387 -11.75 -18.51 17.11
C PRO A 387 -11.58 -20.04 17.15
N VAL A 388 -10.50 -20.51 17.80
CA VAL A 388 -10.24 -21.94 17.97
C VAL A 388 -11.15 -22.49 19.08
N ARG A 389 -11.64 -23.71 18.89
CA ARG A 389 -12.49 -24.39 19.88
C ARG A 389 -11.75 -25.57 20.49
N PRO A 390 -12.00 -25.90 21.76
CA PRO A 390 -11.28 -26.97 22.46
C PRO A 390 -11.58 -28.38 21.91
N ASP A 391 -12.68 -28.56 21.18
CA ASP A 391 -13.07 -29.83 20.54
C ASP A 391 -12.36 -30.10 19.21
N TRP A 392 -11.56 -29.16 18.70
CA TRP A 392 -10.78 -29.35 17.48
C TRP A 392 -9.72 -30.43 17.65
N SER A 393 -9.88 -31.52 16.91
CA SER A 393 -9.00 -32.71 17.01
C SER A 393 -8.30 -33.04 15.69
N ASP A 394 -8.77 -32.51 14.56
CA ASP A 394 -8.16 -32.66 13.24
C ASP A 394 -8.39 -31.41 12.38
N SER A 395 -7.94 -31.43 11.13
CA SER A 395 -7.98 -30.27 10.22
C SER A 395 -9.38 -29.98 9.65
N SER A 396 -10.40 -30.78 9.96
CA SER A 396 -11.74 -30.68 9.35
C SER A 396 -12.45 -29.37 9.65
N ASP A 397 -12.37 -28.85 10.88
CA ASP A 397 -13.01 -27.57 11.24
C ASP A 397 -12.36 -26.38 10.53
N LEU A 398 -11.05 -26.47 10.29
CA LEU A 398 -10.27 -25.40 9.70
C LEU A 398 -10.32 -25.42 8.17
N LEU A 399 -10.08 -26.60 7.57
CA LEU A 399 -9.96 -26.82 6.14
C LEU A 399 -11.25 -27.32 5.49
N GLY A 400 -12.10 -28.03 6.23
CA GLY A 400 -13.33 -28.63 5.73
C GLY A 400 -13.27 -30.15 5.65
N TYR A 401 -14.43 -30.77 5.41
CA TYR A 401 -14.61 -32.21 5.36
C TYR A 401 -15.58 -32.61 4.25
N VAL A 402 -15.54 -33.89 3.85
CA VAL A 402 -16.51 -34.47 2.90
C VAL A 402 -17.67 -35.03 3.71
N ASP A 403 -18.88 -34.59 3.42
CA ASP A 403 -20.08 -35.10 4.10
C ASP A 403 -20.46 -36.52 3.62
N ILE A 404 -21.44 -37.13 4.27
CA ILE A 404 -21.92 -38.47 3.93
C ILE A 404 -22.51 -38.59 2.50
N LYS A 405 -22.83 -37.47 1.85
CA LYS A 405 -23.32 -37.44 0.46
C LYS A 405 -22.17 -37.33 -0.54
N GLY A 406 -20.93 -37.14 -0.07
CA GLY A 406 -19.76 -36.91 -0.90
C GLY A 406 -19.49 -35.45 -1.22
N ASP A 407 -20.26 -34.51 -0.65
CA ASP A 407 -20.06 -33.07 -0.88
C ASP A 407 -18.99 -32.52 0.06
N PHE A 408 -18.00 -31.84 -0.50
CA PHE A 408 -16.99 -31.15 0.30
C PHE A 408 -17.55 -29.86 0.92
N LYS A 409 -17.62 -29.81 2.25
CA LYS A 409 -17.93 -28.61 3.03
C LYS A 409 -16.64 -27.91 3.37
N LYS A 410 -16.46 -26.71 2.79
CA LYS A 410 -15.25 -25.89 3.00
C LYS A 410 -15.21 -25.40 4.45
N GLY A 411 -14.04 -25.51 5.08
CA GLY A 411 -13.75 -24.80 6.33
C GLY A 411 -13.42 -23.34 6.06
N LYS A 412 -13.43 -22.52 7.11
CA LYS A 412 -13.21 -21.06 7.01
C LYS A 412 -11.87 -20.72 6.35
N LEU A 413 -10.80 -21.45 6.69
CA LEU A 413 -9.48 -21.18 6.10
C LEU A 413 -9.45 -21.55 4.62
N THR A 414 -10.17 -22.59 4.22
CA THR A 414 -10.26 -22.95 2.80
C THR A 414 -10.95 -21.87 1.98
N GLU A 415 -11.99 -21.21 2.50
CA GLU A 415 -12.61 -20.07 1.81
C GLU A 415 -11.61 -18.92 1.61
N VAL A 416 -10.86 -18.57 2.65
CA VAL A 416 -9.80 -17.54 2.57
C VAL A 416 -8.73 -17.91 1.56
N ILE A 417 -8.25 -19.17 1.58
CA ILE A 417 -7.26 -19.68 0.61
C ILE A 417 -7.74 -19.52 -0.83
N LEU A 418 -9.01 -19.83 -1.10
CA LEU A 418 -9.57 -19.69 -2.45
C LEU A 418 -9.64 -18.23 -2.88
N ASN A 419 -10.10 -17.33 -2.01
CA ASN A 419 -10.16 -15.89 -2.30
C ASN A 419 -8.76 -15.29 -2.51
N ALA A 420 -7.79 -15.71 -1.70
CA ALA A 420 -6.40 -15.26 -1.79
C ALA A 420 -5.74 -15.67 -3.11
N ARG A 421 -6.08 -16.85 -3.64
CA ARG A 421 -5.63 -17.33 -4.96
C ARG A 421 -6.28 -16.60 -6.13
N GLU A 422 -7.50 -16.10 -5.97
CA GLU A 422 -8.14 -15.27 -7.00
C GLU A 422 -7.56 -13.84 -7.02
N ASN A 423 -6.90 -13.41 -5.93
CA ASN A 423 -6.39 -12.06 -5.73
C ASN A 423 -4.93 -12.04 -5.23
N GLU A 424 -4.02 -12.68 -5.98
CA GLU A 424 -2.63 -12.95 -5.55
C GLU A 424 -1.80 -11.69 -5.25
N ASN A 425 -2.19 -10.54 -5.78
CA ASN A 425 -1.50 -9.25 -5.59
C ASN A 425 -1.81 -8.58 -4.24
N LEU A 426 -2.73 -9.11 -3.45
CA LEU A 426 -3.17 -8.48 -2.19
C LEU A 426 -2.85 -9.39 -0.99
N PRO A 427 -2.41 -8.85 0.16
CA PRO A 427 -2.14 -9.65 1.34
C PRO A 427 -3.43 -10.11 2.03
N TYR A 428 -3.44 -11.36 2.49
CA TYR A 428 -4.52 -11.97 3.27
C TYR A 428 -3.98 -12.39 4.64
N PHE A 429 -4.69 -12.03 5.70
CA PHE A 429 -4.33 -12.29 7.08
C PHE A 429 -5.41 -13.14 7.76
N VAL A 430 -4.99 -14.24 8.35
CA VAL A 430 -5.86 -15.11 9.16
C VAL A 430 -5.38 -15.08 10.59
N LEU A 431 -6.28 -14.72 11.51
CA LEU A 431 -6.03 -14.75 12.94
C LEU A 431 -6.73 -15.96 13.56
N LEU A 432 -5.94 -16.88 14.11
CA LEU A 432 -6.40 -17.99 14.95
C LEU A 432 -6.40 -17.52 16.40
N ASP A 433 -7.57 -17.17 16.90
CA ASP A 433 -7.69 -16.63 18.25
C ASP A 433 -7.70 -17.77 19.28
N GLU A 434 -6.92 -17.61 20.35
CA GLU A 434 -6.70 -18.62 21.40
C GLU A 434 -6.28 -19.99 20.84
N MET A 435 -5.24 -19.95 20.00
CA MET A 435 -4.76 -21.08 19.21
C MET A 435 -4.44 -22.32 20.06
N ASN A 436 -4.03 -22.12 21.31
CA ASN A 436 -3.65 -23.18 22.24
C ASN A 436 -4.81 -23.84 23.00
N LEU A 437 -6.06 -23.44 22.76
CA LEU A 437 -7.23 -24.12 23.34
C LEU A 437 -7.36 -25.58 22.89
N ALA A 438 -6.89 -25.87 21.67
CA ALA A 438 -6.77 -27.22 21.13
C ALA A 438 -5.31 -27.56 20.85
N ARG A 439 -5.01 -28.85 20.67
CA ARG A 439 -3.65 -29.30 20.32
C ARG A 439 -3.31 -28.85 18.89
N VAL A 440 -2.59 -27.74 18.78
CA VAL A 440 -2.21 -27.12 17.50
C VAL A 440 -1.57 -28.10 16.53
N GLU A 441 -0.73 -28.99 17.02
CA GLU A 441 -0.07 -29.99 16.19
C GLU A 441 -1.00 -31.01 15.54
N TYR A 442 -2.27 -31.11 15.96
CA TYR A 442 -3.27 -32.01 15.37
C TYR A 442 -4.06 -31.29 14.28
N TYR A 443 -4.84 -30.27 14.65
CA TYR A 443 -5.71 -29.59 13.69
C TYR A 443 -4.95 -28.74 12.66
N PHE A 444 -3.72 -28.32 12.98
CA PHE A 444 -2.88 -27.50 12.10
C PHE A 444 -1.81 -28.33 11.37
N SER A 445 -1.80 -29.65 11.54
CA SER A 445 -0.76 -30.57 11.04
C SER A 445 -0.52 -30.47 9.53
N ASP A 446 -1.58 -30.45 8.72
CA ASP A 446 -1.51 -30.39 7.26
C ASP A 446 -0.85 -29.09 6.78
N LEU A 447 -1.20 -27.96 7.39
CA LEU A 447 -0.61 -26.66 7.07
C LEU A 447 0.87 -26.62 7.44
N LEU A 448 1.22 -27.13 8.63
CA LEU A 448 2.61 -27.24 9.07
C LEU A 448 3.46 -28.09 8.12
N SER A 449 2.88 -29.11 7.50
CA SER A 449 3.54 -29.96 6.49
C SER A 449 3.72 -29.21 5.16
N VAL A 450 2.65 -28.60 4.65
CA VAL A 450 2.66 -27.88 3.36
C VAL A 450 3.60 -26.67 3.40
N MET A 451 3.68 -25.95 4.52
CA MET A 451 4.62 -24.84 4.69
C MET A 451 6.09 -25.24 4.53
N GLU A 452 6.45 -26.51 4.74
CA GLU A 452 7.83 -27.01 4.58
C GLU A 452 8.17 -27.41 3.15
N SER A 453 7.15 -27.73 2.36
CA SER A 453 7.31 -28.18 0.99
C SER A 453 7.54 -27.04 -0.01
N ARG A 454 7.61 -25.79 0.47
CA ARG A 454 7.79 -24.61 -0.38
C ARG A 454 9.10 -24.72 -1.16
N LYS A 455 9.01 -24.51 -2.46
CA LYS A 455 10.12 -24.56 -3.40
C LYS A 455 9.96 -23.49 -4.48
N TRP A 456 11.06 -23.15 -5.13
CA TRP A 456 11.02 -22.41 -6.38
C TRP A 456 10.67 -23.36 -7.54
N ASP A 457 9.72 -22.96 -8.36
CA ASP A 457 9.32 -23.64 -9.59
C ASP A 457 9.10 -22.56 -10.66
N GLU A 458 9.88 -22.60 -11.74
CA GLU A 458 9.84 -21.61 -12.83
C GLU A 458 9.87 -20.11 -12.41
N GLY A 459 10.47 -19.80 -11.25
CA GLY A 459 10.57 -18.44 -10.72
C GLY A 459 9.45 -18.04 -9.76
N GLU A 460 8.48 -18.92 -9.53
CA GLU A 460 7.41 -18.73 -8.55
C GLU A 460 7.62 -19.65 -7.33
N MET A 461 7.17 -19.21 -6.16
CA MET A 461 7.19 -20.04 -4.96
C MET A 461 5.93 -20.89 -4.92
N VAL A 462 6.08 -22.21 -4.89
CA VAL A 462 4.95 -23.16 -4.87
C VAL A 462 5.08 -24.11 -3.70
N SER A 463 3.95 -24.62 -3.20
CA SER A 463 3.89 -25.64 -2.15
C SER A 463 3.31 -26.96 -2.68
N SER A 464 3.42 -28.01 -1.87
CA SER A 464 2.63 -29.22 -2.05
C SER A 464 1.13 -28.93 -1.94
N THR A 465 0.33 -29.88 -2.41
CA THR A 465 -1.12 -29.84 -2.33
C THR A 465 -1.58 -29.91 -0.88
N LEU A 466 -2.38 -28.94 -0.45
CA LEU A 466 -3.03 -28.93 0.85
C LEU A 466 -4.28 -29.82 0.85
N LEU A 467 -5.17 -29.65 -0.14
CA LEU A 467 -6.32 -30.54 -0.34
C LEU A 467 -6.34 -31.04 -1.78
N SER A 468 -6.52 -32.36 -1.90
CA SER A 468 -6.53 -33.03 -3.21
C SER A 468 -7.80 -32.71 -3.99
N GLU A 469 -7.73 -32.82 -5.32
CA GLU A 469 -8.89 -32.68 -6.20
C GLU A 469 -9.97 -33.71 -5.90
N LYS A 470 -9.59 -34.92 -5.46
CA LYS A 470 -10.55 -35.94 -5.01
C LYS A 470 -11.36 -35.51 -3.79
N THR A 471 -10.74 -34.73 -2.90
CA THR A 471 -11.36 -34.29 -1.65
C THR A 471 -12.21 -33.05 -1.87
N ALA A 472 -11.66 -32.03 -2.54
CA ALA A 472 -12.27 -30.70 -2.62
C ALA A 472 -12.88 -30.37 -4.00
N GLY A 473 -12.88 -31.32 -4.94
CA GLY A 473 -13.29 -31.10 -6.33
C GLY A 473 -12.31 -30.26 -7.16
N LYS A 474 -11.26 -29.72 -6.53
CA LYS A 474 -10.16 -28.99 -7.16
C LYS A 474 -8.90 -29.06 -6.30
N LYS A 475 -7.73 -28.94 -6.93
CA LYS A 475 -6.44 -28.91 -6.24
C LYS A 475 -6.27 -27.59 -5.46
N ILE A 476 -6.16 -27.67 -4.14
CA ILE A 476 -5.92 -26.52 -3.27
C ILE A 476 -4.46 -26.53 -2.79
N ILE A 477 -3.77 -25.42 -3.01
CA ILE A 477 -2.39 -25.16 -2.56
C ILE A 477 -2.39 -23.93 -1.65
N LEU A 478 -1.38 -23.80 -0.81
CA LEU A 478 -1.22 -22.64 0.07
C LEU A 478 -0.68 -21.45 -0.75
N PRO A 479 -1.39 -20.32 -0.82
CA PRO A 479 -0.94 -19.19 -1.63
C PRO A 479 0.12 -18.36 -0.88
N ASN A 480 0.96 -17.66 -1.65
CA ASN A 480 2.09 -16.90 -1.10
C ASN A 480 1.68 -15.61 -0.39
N ASN A 481 0.47 -15.14 -0.65
CA ASN A 481 -0.13 -13.93 -0.07
C ASN A 481 -0.93 -14.19 1.21
N LEU A 482 -0.87 -15.40 1.77
CA LEU A 482 -1.57 -15.74 3.01
C LEU A 482 -0.61 -15.77 4.20
N TYR A 483 -0.99 -15.02 5.25
CA TYR A 483 -0.31 -14.91 6.53
C TYR A 483 -1.19 -15.43 7.64
N ILE A 484 -0.67 -16.35 8.44
CA ILE A 484 -1.41 -16.92 9.57
C ILE A 484 -0.78 -16.43 10.88
N ILE A 485 -1.60 -15.89 11.76
CA ILE A 485 -1.20 -15.42 13.08
C ILE A 485 -2.04 -16.15 14.12
N GLY A 486 -1.42 -16.71 15.16
CA GLY A 486 -2.12 -17.33 16.28
C GLY A 486 -1.94 -16.53 17.56
N THR A 487 -2.99 -16.28 18.33
CA THR A 487 -2.87 -15.67 19.68
C THR A 487 -2.88 -16.74 20.76
N VAL A 488 -2.16 -16.49 21.85
CA VAL A 488 -2.00 -17.42 22.97
C VAL A 488 -2.04 -16.64 24.28
N ASN A 489 -2.87 -17.10 25.21
CA ASN A 489 -2.85 -16.61 26.59
C ASN A 489 -1.91 -17.50 27.42
N MET A 490 -0.90 -16.89 28.04
CA MET A 490 0.13 -17.62 28.82
C MET A 490 -0.38 -18.09 30.19
N ASP A 491 -1.30 -17.31 30.80
CA ASP A 491 -1.73 -17.51 32.19
C ASP A 491 -2.64 -18.73 32.39
N GLU A 492 -3.23 -19.23 31.30
CA GLU A 492 -4.24 -20.28 31.31
C GLU A 492 -3.83 -21.51 30.48
N THR A 493 -2.60 -21.57 29.94
CA THR A 493 -2.26 -22.48 28.82
C THR A 493 -2.70 -23.93 29.04
N THR A 494 -3.69 -24.37 28.27
CA THR A 494 -4.30 -25.71 28.35
C THR A 494 -3.38 -26.79 27.74
N HIS A 495 -2.66 -26.44 26.66
CA HIS A 495 -1.73 -27.33 25.96
C HIS A 495 -0.43 -26.62 25.55
N PRO A 496 0.75 -27.13 25.95
CA PRO A 496 2.03 -26.55 25.53
C PRO A 496 2.29 -26.82 24.04
N PHE A 497 3.03 -25.92 23.38
CA PHE A 497 3.45 -26.11 21.99
C PHE A 497 4.56 -27.16 21.88
N SER A 498 4.43 -28.10 20.94
CA SER A 498 5.56 -28.95 20.59
C SER A 498 6.64 -28.20 19.83
N LYS A 499 7.87 -28.72 19.91
CA LYS A 499 9.01 -28.25 19.10
C LYS A 499 8.69 -28.20 17.60
N LYS A 500 7.83 -29.11 17.11
CA LYS A 500 7.37 -29.13 15.72
C LYS A 500 6.64 -27.84 15.33
N VAL A 501 5.78 -27.32 16.20
CA VAL A 501 5.07 -26.06 15.96
C VAL A 501 6.03 -24.87 16.09
N LEU A 502 6.85 -24.85 17.14
CA LEU A 502 7.79 -23.76 17.41
C LEU A 502 8.87 -23.60 16.32
N ASP A 503 9.35 -24.71 15.74
CA ASP A 503 10.26 -24.67 14.58
C ASP A 503 9.61 -24.00 13.35
N ARG A 504 8.28 -23.99 13.29
CA ARG A 504 7.49 -23.52 12.15
C ARG A 504 6.93 -22.11 12.34
N ALA A 505 6.97 -21.55 13.54
CA ALA A 505 6.46 -20.21 13.86
C ALA A 505 7.56 -19.25 14.30
N ASN A 506 7.38 -17.95 14.07
CA ASN A 506 8.01 -16.91 14.90
C ASN A 506 7.13 -16.67 16.13
N THR A 507 7.72 -16.46 17.30
CA THR A 507 6.96 -16.30 18.56
C THR A 507 7.22 -14.92 19.16
N ILE A 508 6.19 -14.11 19.33
CA ILE A 508 6.33 -12.72 19.82
C ILE A 508 5.56 -12.59 21.13
N GLU A 509 6.25 -12.21 22.20
CA GLU A 509 5.64 -11.94 23.51
C GLU A 509 5.23 -10.47 23.64
N PHE A 510 3.95 -10.22 23.95
CA PHE A 510 3.43 -8.91 24.38
C PHE A 510 3.04 -8.99 25.86
N ASN A 511 4.04 -8.83 26.72
CA ASN A 511 3.88 -8.86 28.19
C ASN A 511 3.85 -7.46 28.80
N ARG A 512 4.09 -6.41 28.01
CA ARG A 512 4.11 -5.03 28.51
C ARG A 512 2.70 -4.46 28.59
N VAL A 513 2.34 -3.99 29.78
CA VAL A 513 1.09 -3.24 30.01
C VAL A 513 1.44 -1.86 30.51
N GLU A 514 1.10 -0.84 29.74
CA GLU A 514 1.34 0.55 30.11
C GLU A 514 0.02 1.22 30.50
N LEU A 515 -0.44 0.96 31.72
CA LEU A 515 -1.72 1.48 32.24
C LEU A 515 -1.76 3.02 32.29
N GLY A 516 -0.60 3.66 32.40
CA GLY A 516 -0.48 5.12 32.38
C GLY A 516 -0.69 5.74 31.00
N ASN A 517 -0.75 4.93 29.93
CA ASN A 517 -1.06 5.45 28.62
C ASN A 517 -2.55 5.75 28.48
N LEU A 518 -2.91 7.02 28.65
CA LEU A 518 -4.26 7.54 28.50
C LEU A 518 -4.51 8.16 27.12
N SER A 519 -3.67 7.85 26.11
CA SER A 519 -3.81 8.41 24.76
C SER A 519 -5.17 8.11 24.12
N PHE A 520 -5.79 6.99 24.46
CA PHE A 520 -7.15 6.65 24.03
C PHE A 520 -8.25 7.57 24.58
N LEU A 521 -7.98 8.33 25.65
CA LEU A 521 -8.89 9.35 26.18
C LEU A 521 -8.77 10.68 25.43
N GLN A 522 -7.76 10.83 24.57
CA GLN A 522 -7.56 12.00 23.73
C GLN A 522 -8.30 11.78 22.39
N GLU A 523 -8.77 12.85 21.76
CA GLU A 523 -9.23 12.78 20.37
C GLU A 523 -8.01 12.55 19.46
N LEU A 524 -7.77 11.29 19.10
CA LEU A 524 -6.70 10.90 18.17
C LEU A 524 -7.18 11.03 16.72
N ASP A 525 -6.32 11.55 15.84
CA ASP A 525 -6.60 11.68 14.40
C ASP A 525 -6.90 10.32 13.75
N GLU A 526 -7.95 10.20 12.94
CA GLU A 526 -8.19 8.99 12.15
C GLU A 526 -7.21 8.90 10.98
N ILE A 527 -6.32 7.91 11.03
CA ILE A 527 -5.42 7.59 9.92
C ILE A 527 -6.13 6.60 8.98
N GLU A 528 -6.23 6.96 7.70
CA GLU A 528 -6.80 6.09 6.66
C GLU A 528 -5.84 4.94 6.31
N PRO A 529 -6.35 3.73 6.02
CA PRO A 529 -5.51 2.60 5.63
C PRO A 529 -4.92 2.80 4.23
N VAL A 530 -3.72 2.24 4.00
CA VAL A 530 -3.03 2.29 2.71
C VAL A 530 -3.11 0.92 2.06
N LYS A 531 -3.78 0.81 0.90
CA LYS A 531 -3.79 -0.45 0.15
C LYS A 531 -2.41 -0.72 -0.43
N VAL A 532 -1.84 -1.86 -0.09
CA VAL A 532 -0.52 -2.28 -0.58
C VAL A 532 -0.57 -3.60 -1.34
N ASN A 533 0.41 -3.77 -2.23
CA ASN A 533 0.65 -5.04 -2.90
C ASN A 533 1.33 -6.02 -1.95
N GLN A 534 0.97 -7.29 -2.08
CA GLN A 534 1.60 -8.42 -1.42
C GLN A 534 3.14 -8.45 -1.54
N GLU A 535 3.71 -7.97 -2.64
CA GLU A 535 5.17 -7.94 -2.87
C GLU A 535 5.98 -7.36 -1.70
N LEU A 536 5.41 -6.41 -0.95
CA LEU A 536 6.05 -5.81 0.22
C LEU A 536 6.20 -6.79 1.39
N PHE A 537 5.26 -7.73 1.53
CA PHE A 537 5.28 -8.77 2.58
C PHE A 537 5.88 -10.10 2.09
N ALA A 538 5.94 -10.34 0.79
CA ALA A 538 6.46 -11.59 0.24
C ALA A 538 7.92 -11.84 0.67
N SER A 539 8.25 -13.10 0.97
CA SER A 539 9.64 -13.50 1.22
C SER A 539 10.43 -13.49 -0.09
N LYS A 540 11.60 -12.85 -0.09
CA LYS A 540 12.55 -12.86 -1.21
C LYS A 540 13.46 -14.08 -1.19
N TYR A 541 13.66 -14.67 0.00
CA TYR A 541 14.59 -15.76 0.22
C TYR A 541 13.85 -17.04 0.61
N LEU A 542 14.33 -18.18 0.09
CA LEU A 542 13.86 -19.50 0.49
C LEU A 542 15.01 -20.36 1.03
N HIS A 543 16.20 -20.22 0.45
CA HIS A 543 17.42 -20.88 0.90
C HIS A 543 18.49 -19.88 1.28
N LEU A 544 19.37 -20.22 2.23
CA LEU A 544 20.44 -19.33 2.67
C LEU A 544 21.33 -18.84 1.52
N LYS A 545 21.58 -19.69 0.52
CA LYS A 545 22.36 -19.33 -0.68
C LYS A 545 21.77 -18.14 -1.46
N ASP A 546 20.46 -17.92 -1.36
CA ASP A 546 19.76 -16.83 -2.04
C ASP A 546 20.11 -15.50 -1.37
N ALA A 547 20.08 -15.48 -0.03
CA ALA A 547 20.49 -14.33 0.77
C ALA A 547 22.02 -14.10 0.73
N TYR A 548 22.82 -15.17 0.72
CA TYR A 548 24.29 -15.09 0.75
C TYR A 548 24.89 -14.30 -0.41
N LYS A 549 24.29 -14.39 -1.60
CA LYS A 549 24.74 -13.62 -2.77
C LYS A 549 24.69 -12.11 -2.58
N SER A 550 23.77 -11.62 -1.76
CA SER A 550 23.55 -10.19 -1.53
C SER A 550 24.10 -9.70 -0.19
N ASN A 551 24.23 -10.60 0.81
CA ASN A 551 24.50 -10.26 2.21
C ASN A 551 25.62 -11.12 2.84
N GLU A 552 26.66 -11.47 2.08
CA GLU A 552 27.72 -12.40 2.53
C GLU A 552 28.31 -12.04 3.91
N GLN A 553 28.75 -10.78 4.09
CA GLN A 553 29.40 -10.35 5.33
C GLN A 553 28.42 -10.40 6.52
N LEU A 554 27.19 -9.94 6.32
CA LEU A 554 26.14 -9.97 7.34
C LEU A 554 25.85 -11.41 7.78
N ILE A 555 25.69 -12.34 6.82
CA ILE A 555 25.40 -13.75 7.14
C ILE A 555 26.55 -14.41 7.91
N LYS A 556 27.80 -14.08 7.59
CA LYS A 556 28.96 -14.56 8.35
C LYS A 556 28.89 -14.08 9.81
N THR A 557 28.71 -12.79 10.02
CA THR A 557 28.58 -12.21 11.37
C THR A 557 27.44 -12.83 12.16
N ILE A 558 26.27 -13.00 11.55
CA ILE A 558 25.12 -13.67 12.20
C ILE A 558 25.45 -15.12 12.56
N THR A 559 26.09 -15.83 11.63
CA THR A 559 26.43 -17.24 11.84
C THR A 559 27.43 -17.40 12.99
N ASP A 560 28.40 -16.51 13.11
CA ASP A 560 29.39 -16.52 14.19
C ASP A 560 28.72 -16.32 15.56
N GLU A 561 27.81 -15.34 15.69
CA GLU A 561 27.01 -15.12 16.90
C GLU A 561 26.15 -16.35 17.24
N LEU A 562 25.49 -16.93 16.24
CA LEU A 562 24.66 -18.12 16.44
C LEU A 562 25.49 -19.35 16.84
N ILE A 563 26.73 -19.50 16.37
CA ILE A 563 27.62 -20.59 16.80
C ILE A 563 27.90 -20.50 18.30
N LEU A 564 28.19 -19.30 18.82
CA LEU A 564 28.44 -19.09 20.24
C LEU A 564 27.23 -19.51 21.09
N ILE A 565 26.04 -19.03 20.72
CA ILE A 565 24.79 -19.38 21.41
C ILE A 565 24.51 -20.89 21.30
N ASN A 566 24.72 -21.47 20.11
CA ASN A 566 24.42 -22.87 19.86
C ASN A 566 25.32 -23.83 20.65
N ASN A 567 26.58 -23.45 20.88
CA ASN A 567 27.51 -24.20 21.74
C ASN A 567 27.00 -24.29 23.18
N ALA A 568 26.43 -23.21 23.72
CA ALA A 568 25.80 -23.22 25.04
C ALA A 568 24.58 -24.17 25.05
N LEU A 569 23.68 -24.03 24.07
CA LEU A 569 22.44 -24.82 23.97
C LEU A 569 22.65 -26.34 23.84
N GLN A 570 23.81 -26.79 23.38
CA GLN A 570 24.13 -28.23 23.25
C GLN A 570 24.04 -28.96 24.60
N ARG A 571 24.31 -28.28 25.72
CA ARG A 571 24.30 -28.88 27.07
C ARG A 571 23.00 -29.59 27.44
N ILE A 572 21.88 -29.07 26.95
CA ILE A 572 20.53 -29.63 27.18
C ILE A 572 19.89 -30.19 25.91
N ASN A 573 20.67 -30.38 24.83
CA ASN A 573 20.17 -30.75 23.51
C ASN A 573 19.09 -29.80 22.97
N ALA A 574 19.20 -28.49 23.27
CA ALA A 574 18.31 -27.44 22.76
C ALA A 574 18.87 -26.70 21.54
N HIS A 575 20.00 -27.18 21.00
CA HIS A 575 20.67 -26.59 19.84
C HIS A 575 19.70 -26.36 18.66
N ILE A 576 19.97 -25.29 17.92
CA ILE A 576 19.18 -24.88 16.76
C ILE A 576 19.66 -25.58 15.50
N GLY A 577 18.71 -25.91 14.62
CA GLY A 577 19.00 -26.49 13.31
C GLY A 577 19.22 -25.45 12.23
N TYR A 578 19.63 -25.90 11.04
CA TYR A 578 19.88 -25.05 9.88
C TYR A 578 18.71 -24.15 9.51
N ARG A 579 17.48 -24.64 9.65
CA ARG A 579 16.28 -23.87 9.35
C ARG A 579 16.15 -22.61 10.21
N VAL A 580 16.40 -22.75 11.51
CA VAL A 580 16.32 -21.61 12.45
C VAL A 580 17.39 -20.58 12.10
N ARG A 581 18.62 -21.04 11.81
CA ARG A 581 19.71 -20.17 11.33
C ARG A 581 19.30 -19.41 10.07
N ASP A 582 18.77 -20.10 9.07
CA ASP A 582 18.38 -19.49 7.78
C ASP A 582 17.29 -18.43 7.99
N GLU A 583 16.30 -18.71 8.84
CA GLU A 583 15.24 -17.76 9.18
C GLU A 583 15.77 -16.51 9.88
N ILE A 584 16.70 -16.65 10.83
CA ILE A 584 17.35 -15.50 11.48
C ILE A 584 18.15 -14.68 10.47
N CYS A 585 18.86 -15.35 9.55
CA CYS A 585 19.58 -14.67 8.47
C CYS A 585 18.64 -13.89 7.54
N PHE A 586 17.48 -14.45 7.19
CA PHE A 586 16.49 -13.77 6.36
C PHE A 586 15.90 -12.55 7.07
N TYR A 587 15.52 -12.70 8.33
CA TYR A 587 15.00 -11.61 9.16
C TYR A 587 15.97 -10.43 9.19
N LEU A 588 17.24 -10.69 9.52
CA LEU A 588 18.26 -9.65 9.61
C LEU A 588 18.62 -9.06 8.25
N SER A 589 18.58 -9.85 7.18
CA SER A 589 18.75 -9.35 5.81
C SER A 589 17.64 -8.37 5.42
N TYR A 590 16.38 -8.67 5.75
CA TYR A 590 15.25 -7.75 5.48
C TYR A 590 15.33 -6.48 6.32
N ASN A 591 15.78 -6.60 7.57
CA ASN A 591 16.02 -5.47 8.43
C ASN A 591 17.09 -4.53 7.85
N GLU A 592 18.24 -5.09 7.45
CA GLU A 592 19.36 -4.32 6.88
C GLU A 592 18.94 -3.61 5.58
N GLU A 593 18.24 -4.32 4.69
CA GLU A 593 17.77 -3.76 3.41
C GLU A 593 16.84 -2.54 3.61
N SER A 594 16.03 -2.57 4.66
CA SER A 594 15.00 -1.55 4.93
C SER A 594 15.36 -0.58 6.05
N GLN A 595 16.53 -0.77 6.69
CA GLN A 595 17.05 0.03 7.81
C GLN A 595 16.02 0.29 8.93
N LEU A 596 15.31 -0.77 9.37
CA LEU A 596 14.20 -0.61 10.31
C LEU A 596 14.64 -0.48 11.77
N MET A 597 15.66 -1.25 12.18
CA MET A 597 16.24 -1.22 13.52
C MET A 597 17.75 -1.57 13.50
N PRO A 598 18.53 -1.23 14.55
CA PRO A 598 19.92 -1.64 14.67
C PRO A 598 20.10 -3.17 14.68
N PHE A 599 21.27 -3.63 14.23
CA PHE A 599 21.60 -5.06 14.11
C PHE A 599 21.40 -5.83 15.42
N GLU A 600 21.95 -5.30 16.52
CA GLU A 600 21.91 -5.93 17.84
C GLU A 600 20.47 -6.07 18.34
N GLN A 601 19.64 -5.05 18.10
CA GLN A 601 18.23 -5.07 18.48
C GLN A 601 17.42 -6.09 17.66
N ALA A 602 17.67 -6.18 16.35
CA ALA A 602 17.03 -7.18 15.49
C ALA A 602 17.44 -8.61 15.86
N LEU A 603 18.71 -8.83 16.19
CA LEU A 603 19.20 -10.13 16.62
C LEU A 603 18.66 -10.50 18.01
N ASP A 604 18.52 -9.53 18.92
CA ASP A 604 17.87 -9.74 20.23
C ASP A 604 16.43 -10.25 20.07
N HIS A 605 15.64 -9.65 19.17
CA HIS A 605 14.30 -10.16 18.83
C HIS A 605 14.35 -11.58 18.26
N CYS A 606 15.31 -11.88 17.39
CA CYS A 606 15.49 -13.22 16.84
C CYS A 606 15.80 -14.27 17.92
N ILE A 607 16.63 -13.92 18.90
CA ILE A 607 16.98 -14.79 20.04
C ILE A 607 15.74 -15.06 20.88
N LEU A 608 14.99 -14.01 21.24
CA LEU A 608 13.73 -14.11 21.99
C LEU A 608 12.69 -14.98 21.27
N GLN A 609 12.54 -14.83 19.96
CA GLN A 609 11.44 -15.45 19.22
C GLN A 609 11.73 -16.87 18.71
N LYS A 610 13.01 -17.26 18.58
CA LYS A 610 13.42 -18.56 18.00
C LYS A 610 14.25 -19.43 18.91
N ILE A 611 15.01 -18.84 19.83
CA ILE A 611 16.01 -19.58 20.61
C ILE A 611 15.49 -19.87 22.01
N LEU A 612 15.21 -18.82 22.80
CA LEU A 612 14.74 -18.97 24.18
C LEU A 612 13.43 -19.78 24.34
N PRO A 613 12.46 -19.76 23.41
CA PRO A 613 11.22 -20.52 23.54
C PRO A 613 11.41 -22.05 23.57
N ARG A 614 12.61 -22.53 23.23
CA ARG A 614 13.00 -23.95 23.25
C ARG A 614 13.54 -24.40 24.61
N ILE A 615 13.84 -23.46 25.50
CA ILE A 615 14.46 -23.73 26.79
C ILE A 615 13.36 -23.92 27.84
N ALA A 616 13.33 -25.12 28.41
CA ALA A 616 12.51 -25.46 29.55
C ALA A 616 13.13 -26.62 30.33
N GLY A 617 12.94 -26.64 31.65
CA GLY A 617 13.39 -27.74 32.51
C GLY A 617 13.58 -27.33 33.97
N SER A 618 13.96 -28.31 34.78
CA SER A 618 14.11 -28.20 36.23
C SER A 618 15.50 -28.60 36.75
N ASP A 619 16.44 -28.93 35.86
CA ASP A 619 17.75 -29.44 36.27
C ASP A 619 18.86 -28.38 36.25
N GLY A 620 19.95 -28.62 36.97
CA GLY A 620 21.09 -27.69 37.06
C GLY A 620 21.82 -27.46 35.73
N ARG A 621 21.59 -28.28 34.69
CA ARG A 621 22.15 -28.03 33.35
C ARG A 621 21.43 -26.85 32.70
N VAL A 622 20.12 -26.72 32.93
CA VAL A 622 19.33 -25.55 32.50
C VAL A 622 19.82 -24.28 33.20
N GLU A 623 20.07 -24.35 34.52
CA GLU A 623 20.61 -23.21 35.27
C GLU A 623 21.96 -22.75 34.71
N THR A 624 22.87 -23.71 34.49
CA THR A 624 24.21 -23.41 33.96
C THR A 624 24.13 -22.83 32.55
N LEU A 625 23.23 -23.36 31.71
CA LEU A 625 22.97 -22.80 30.38
C LEU A 625 22.49 -21.36 30.47
N LEU A 626 21.50 -21.08 31.32
CA LEU A 626 20.94 -19.73 31.43
C LEU A 626 21.99 -18.74 31.95
N LYS A 627 22.85 -19.13 32.90
CA LYS A 627 24.00 -18.32 33.35
C LYS A 627 24.99 -18.03 32.22
N GLU A 628 25.27 -19.00 31.36
CA GLU A 628 26.14 -18.84 30.18
C GLU A 628 25.50 -17.91 29.13
N LEU A 629 24.21 -18.08 28.84
CA LEU A 629 23.45 -17.20 27.94
C LEU A 629 23.39 -15.77 28.48
N PHE A 630 23.16 -15.60 29.78
CA PHE A 630 23.21 -14.28 30.43
C PHE A 630 24.55 -13.60 30.16
N SER A 631 25.66 -14.33 30.29
CA SER A 631 26.98 -13.77 30.04
C SER A 631 27.20 -13.40 28.58
N LEU A 632 26.76 -14.25 27.64
CA LEU A 632 26.80 -13.91 26.22
C LEU A 632 25.97 -12.66 25.88
N PHE A 633 24.80 -12.51 26.51
CA PHE A 633 23.87 -11.43 26.20
C PHE A 633 24.21 -10.10 26.84
N THR A 634 24.99 -10.11 27.92
CA THR A 634 25.36 -8.92 28.71
C THR A 634 26.85 -8.58 28.68
N ARG A 635 27.71 -9.55 28.35
CA ARG A 635 29.17 -9.53 28.56
C ARG A 635 29.58 -9.39 30.03
N MET A 636 28.70 -9.79 30.95
CA MET A 636 28.93 -9.77 32.39
C MET A 636 28.84 -11.19 32.98
N GLU A 637 29.34 -11.40 34.18
CA GLU A 637 29.06 -12.63 34.92
C GLU A 637 27.72 -12.51 35.65
N TYR A 638 27.00 -13.61 35.77
CA TYR A 638 25.75 -13.65 36.53
C TYR A 638 26.03 -13.61 38.03
N VAL A 639 25.30 -12.75 38.76
CA VAL A 639 25.33 -12.64 40.22
C VAL A 639 23.94 -12.95 40.77
N GLU A 640 23.86 -13.74 41.85
CA GLU A 640 22.57 -14.24 42.38
C GLU A 640 21.60 -13.15 42.87
N GLU A 641 22.10 -11.94 43.16
CA GLU A 641 21.30 -10.79 43.64
C GLU A 641 20.83 -9.84 42.51
N LEU A 642 20.91 -10.26 41.24
CA LEU A 642 20.43 -9.44 40.12
C LEU A 642 18.91 -9.29 40.15
N ASP A 643 18.43 -8.07 40.40
CA ASP A 643 17.01 -7.71 40.30
C ASP A 643 16.53 -7.77 38.83
N VAL A 644 15.28 -8.16 38.62
CA VAL A 644 14.60 -8.10 37.31
C VAL A 644 14.53 -6.66 36.78
N GLN A 645 14.61 -5.67 37.68
CA GLN A 645 14.68 -4.24 37.33
C GLN A 645 16.08 -3.74 36.95
N TYR A 646 17.09 -4.62 36.87
CA TYR A 646 18.43 -4.23 36.45
C TYR A 646 18.39 -3.59 35.05
N ASP A 647 19.01 -2.42 34.90
CA ASP A 647 18.99 -1.68 33.64
C ASP A 647 19.98 -2.29 32.64
N PHE A 648 19.47 -3.16 31.76
CA PHE A 648 20.25 -3.79 30.70
C PHE A 648 20.54 -2.86 29.51
N LYS A 649 20.31 -1.55 29.57
CA LYS A 649 20.50 -0.62 28.43
C LYS A 649 21.84 -0.73 27.69
N ASN A 650 22.91 -1.13 28.39
CA ASN A 650 24.25 -1.28 27.80
C ASN A 650 24.58 -2.72 27.37
N ALA A 651 23.70 -3.68 27.64
CA ALA A 651 23.87 -5.06 27.20
C ALA A 651 23.69 -5.15 25.68
N PRO A 652 24.46 -6.00 24.98
CA PRO A 652 24.23 -6.28 23.56
C PRO A 652 22.80 -6.72 23.24
N TYR A 653 22.22 -7.62 24.06
CA TYR A 653 20.89 -8.19 23.85
C TYR A 653 20.02 -8.02 25.12
N PRO A 654 19.54 -6.79 25.39
CA PRO A 654 18.91 -6.44 26.66
C PRO A 654 17.60 -7.21 26.93
N ALA A 655 16.79 -7.46 25.92
CA ALA A 655 15.49 -8.12 26.09
C ALA A 655 15.67 -9.62 26.33
N SER A 656 16.59 -10.27 25.62
CA SER A 656 17.00 -11.65 25.88
C SER A 656 17.64 -11.80 27.27
N ALA A 657 18.48 -10.85 27.69
CA ALA A 657 19.07 -10.85 29.03
C ALA A 657 18.00 -10.79 30.13
N ALA A 658 17.04 -9.86 30.01
CA ALA A 658 15.92 -9.73 30.96
C ALA A 658 15.11 -11.03 31.05
N LYS A 659 14.79 -11.67 29.91
CA LYS A 659 14.07 -12.94 29.89
C LYS A 659 14.86 -14.09 30.52
N VAL A 660 16.17 -14.13 30.30
CA VAL A 660 17.05 -15.14 30.93
C VAL A 660 17.08 -14.97 32.46
N VAL A 661 17.12 -13.73 32.97
CA VAL A 661 17.06 -13.46 34.42
C VAL A 661 15.72 -13.89 35.00
N GLU A 662 14.61 -13.56 34.33
CA GLU A 662 13.27 -14.05 34.70
C GLU A 662 13.23 -15.58 34.78
N MET A 663 13.78 -16.27 33.78
CA MET A 663 13.85 -17.73 33.75
C MET A 663 14.75 -18.32 34.85
N LEU A 664 15.88 -17.68 35.17
CA LEU A 664 16.77 -18.09 36.25
C LEU A 664 16.09 -17.96 37.61
N ARG A 665 15.40 -16.84 37.84
CA ARG A 665 14.69 -16.59 39.09
C ARG A 665 13.61 -17.64 39.33
N ARG A 666 12.79 -17.96 38.32
CA ARG A 666 11.78 -19.03 38.43
C ARG A 666 12.42 -20.40 38.69
N LEU A 667 13.55 -20.71 38.06
CA LEU A 667 14.23 -21.97 38.31
C LEU A 667 14.68 -22.08 39.78
N GLN A 668 15.11 -20.96 40.38
CA GLN A 668 15.52 -20.89 41.78
C GLN A 668 14.33 -20.91 42.76
N GLU A 669 13.25 -20.18 42.44
CA GLU A 669 12.06 -20.04 43.29
C GLU A 669 11.12 -21.27 43.20
N ASP A 670 10.83 -21.73 41.98
CA ASP A 670 9.80 -22.75 41.70
C ASP A 670 10.40 -24.13 41.36
N GLY A 671 11.72 -24.22 41.15
CA GLY A 671 12.41 -25.46 40.77
C GLY A 671 12.17 -25.89 39.31
N PHE A 672 11.46 -25.09 38.51
CA PHE A 672 11.24 -25.32 37.09
C PHE A 672 11.17 -23.98 36.36
N THR A 673 11.68 -23.94 35.13
CA THR A 673 11.58 -22.76 34.28
C THR A 673 11.18 -23.13 32.86
N SER A 674 10.46 -22.23 32.22
CA SER A 674 10.05 -22.31 30.82
C SER A 674 9.86 -20.89 30.31
N PHE A 675 10.21 -20.66 29.05
CA PHE A 675 9.93 -19.40 28.37
C PHE A 675 8.45 -18.99 28.43
N TRP A 676 7.56 -19.98 28.40
CA TRP A 676 6.11 -19.82 28.23
C TRP A 676 5.33 -19.57 29.52
N ILE A 677 5.96 -19.74 30.67
CA ILE A 677 5.31 -19.53 31.97
C ILE A 677 5.63 -18.10 32.36
N SER A 678 4.62 -17.30 32.69
CA SER A 678 4.74 -15.93 33.21
C SER A 678 4.54 -15.87 34.72
#